data_AF-A0A3A8W2Z9-F1
#
_entry.id   AF-A0A3A8W2Z9-F1
#
_cell.length_a   1.000
_cell.length_b   1.000
_cell.length_c   1.000
_cell.angle_alpha   90.00
_cell.angle_beta   90.00
_cell.angle_gamma   90.00
#
_symmetry.space_group_name_H-M   'P 1'
#
loop_
_entity.id
_entity.type
_entity.pdbx_description
1 polymer ?
#
loop_
_entity_poly.entity_id
_entity_poly.type
_entity_poly.pdbx_seq_one_letter_code
_entity_poly.pdbx_strand_id
1 'polypeptide(L)'
;MGNVKAGRVRIYKFNSFKALTKKENDIRNDKEKNNDYLLEEIAKNKNIRNIDRKYLYYKDKEGKEKENERYQIAVFEGDIVRLALKERKEAKADYQLLDEIVYMEIFHNDIMWQIIRDGILIADKEYILYSATTGQVRNTTVTLLRKDFFESNKDALMVGLSVEYINGQGGMNVGKYLAYTALPLSSSVLPGKEIDIDRCMLVKGLETSVRGMVKYIDIQPDQNGQHYVADTPDGFIEKDIPIEHTDGAGMFLPGELPSSCQIRSGFFKGAMFPFDFRLFANTIAHNTKIPDAWEYEIDVEEQDIRYIFTTSQLKMWKMYPSWEAYKKAFKENKIKISINSYANPAKGTVTFAYQYLQTLPYGCDIKRLCTPAKDDLKRLHTDIEYVKSEMGYADDSETEINDMDNENIGGSESIDDVIAVTDDMQTNSIETTDKKSCNSIIAEALNVYPQLIYDPYIEKKIRQMVKSRRRSYRAGKIPLSGYYSYAAPDMYAFCEYLFCGESNPEGLVPKNHIYNKHYDEKGNVEHLICLRSPHLSRYEYGKKDLIKSDKCREWFKYMESDTVVSCHDLLSKTLQMDWDGDEILVSDDAELWELAKDLPEYPLYYVMQQAEPQQITKEAIFDTLIKGFDNNVIGDSSNAMTKLWNAPDISGDNPLLYDDAVNVYCAYSNYAIDYPKTGKNLALGEYEALYTKLVPPKDGKERFAKSEIKHPNFFIEAKGKKSKNVEKPTKSVMDRIKKYIGEGTGRLGYTYFDDSKRNEFDYRMLMNNEKKEDETAKYEVDRYDDQYQRLFLTLKRRKASKKSICSAIDKEERMKNMDATERAGRFETFHYHCIQEIKEIFTDKNGFFNENLAVNYLIDMEYMQHEFITSSKDILWKCFGHIILANLQKNITGNIVIKFRPRRAYKKAVKGDAILDKKIAEKMECRHIDITQSDLSFITDSLELYKNGNPHSNDMELLYVLFCLYKEARASNKLKDGYFVITKRKHITSYDSRGKKTKKRKIKFNMNKIMEIADAKSYVGSFKRFSDTDGIEIIDDEEREQFKIKIDIPEVKEENLFTVKNIYNPMIYLQAYQQGKDICVCKVCGRDFIKTSNNQKTCGKICSGLLQRLNAARRNEENRKATVEGQKAI
;
A
#
# COMPACT_ATOMS: atom_id res chain seq x y z
N MET A 1 -18.52 2.90 11.36
CA MET A 1 -18.78 1.55 11.93
C MET A 1 -18.75 0.54 10.78
N GLY A 2 -18.30 -0.68 11.05
CA GLY A 2 -17.64 -1.61 10.10
C GLY A 2 -16.20 -1.88 10.55
N ASN A 3 -15.24 -1.12 10.04
CA ASN A 3 -13.86 -1.16 10.54
C ASN A 3 -13.64 -0.18 11.71
N VAL A 4 -12.94 -0.62 12.76
CA VAL A 4 -12.53 0.29 13.84
C VAL A 4 -11.31 1.08 13.44
N LYS A 5 -11.30 2.38 13.77
CA LYS A 5 -10.22 3.30 13.42
C LYS A 5 -9.06 3.16 14.41
N ALA A 6 -8.22 2.16 14.20
CA ALA A 6 -6.95 2.03 14.91
C ALA A 6 -5.98 3.13 14.48
N GLY A 7 -5.16 3.62 15.42
CA GLY A 7 -4.04 4.50 15.08
C GLY A 7 -3.02 3.79 14.19
N ARG A 8 -1.98 4.49 13.77
CA ARG A 8 -0.94 3.91 12.89
C ARG A 8 0.45 4.21 13.41
N VAL A 9 1.37 3.30 13.16
CA VAL A 9 2.80 3.47 13.42
C VAL A 9 3.59 3.02 12.20
N ARG A 10 4.86 3.43 12.12
CA ARG A 10 5.80 2.90 11.14
C ARG A 10 6.63 1.81 11.81
N ILE A 11 6.89 0.71 11.11
CA ILE A 11 7.83 -0.33 11.55
C ILE A 11 8.81 -0.64 10.41
N TYR A 12 9.91 -1.31 10.71
CA TYR A 12 10.81 -1.79 9.67
C TYR A 12 10.29 -3.08 9.02
N LYS A 13 10.35 -3.14 7.68
CA LYS A 13 10.18 -4.37 6.87
C LYS A 13 11.44 -4.64 6.08
N PHE A 14 12.14 -5.72 6.42
CA PHE A 14 13.34 -6.18 5.70
C PHE A 14 13.07 -7.45 4.90
N ASN A 15 14.03 -7.82 4.05
CA ASN A 15 14.09 -9.15 3.47
C ASN A 15 15.38 -9.85 3.87
N SER A 16 15.39 -11.20 3.83
CA SER A 16 16.53 -12.00 4.27
C SER A 16 17.83 -11.70 3.51
N PHE A 17 17.77 -11.08 2.31
CA PHE A 17 18.98 -10.63 1.61
C PHE A 17 19.77 -9.56 2.37
N LYS A 18 19.13 -8.82 3.28
CA LYS A 18 19.80 -7.82 4.13
C LYS A 18 20.65 -8.42 5.23
N ALA A 19 20.43 -9.69 5.54
CA ALA A 19 21.19 -10.46 6.52
C ALA A 19 22.38 -11.22 5.91
N LEU A 20 22.63 -11.07 4.60
CA LEU A 20 23.78 -11.71 3.95
C LEU A 20 25.09 -11.12 4.47
N THR A 21 26.06 -11.99 4.73
CA THR A 21 27.43 -11.60 5.06
C THR A 21 28.11 -10.91 3.87
N LYS A 22 29.28 -10.29 4.09
CA LYS A 22 30.07 -9.71 3.00
C LYS A 22 30.41 -10.76 1.95
N LYS A 23 30.90 -11.93 2.38
CA LYS A 23 31.27 -13.05 1.50
C LYS A 23 30.08 -13.57 0.69
N GLU A 24 28.91 -13.75 1.30
CA GLU A 24 27.69 -14.18 0.60
C GLU A 24 27.20 -13.11 -0.40
N ASN A 25 27.29 -11.82 -0.05
CA ASN A 25 26.99 -10.74 -1.00
C ASN A 25 27.96 -10.72 -2.18
N ASP A 26 29.25 -10.97 -1.95
CA ASP A 26 30.25 -11.05 -3.01
C ASP A 26 29.92 -12.21 -3.96
N ILE A 27 29.52 -13.38 -3.44
CA ILE A 27 29.04 -14.52 -4.26
C ILE A 27 27.79 -14.15 -5.05
N ARG A 28 26.80 -13.51 -4.42
CA ARG A 28 25.54 -13.14 -5.08
C ARG A 28 25.75 -12.13 -6.21
N ASN A 29 26.72 -11.23 -6.06
CA ASN A 29 27.02 -10.20 -7.05
C ASN A 29 27.95 -10.70 -8.17
N ASP A 30 28.56 -11.87 -7.99
CA ASP A 30 29.41 -12.54 -8.97
C ASP A 30 28.54 -13.18 -10.07
N LYS A 31 28.74 -12.77 -11.32
CA LYS A 31 27.97 -13.27 -12.46
C LYS A 31 28.37 -14.68 -12.88
N GLU A 32 29.52 -15.17 -12.44
CA GLU A 32 30.04 -16.49 -12.79
C GLU A 32 29.57 -17.58 -11.82
N LYS A 33 29.04 -17.19 -10.65
CA LYS A 33 28.53 -18.11 -9.63
C LYS A 33 27.02 -18.24 -9.75
N ASN A 34 26.54 -19.48 -9.70
CA ASN A 34 25.10 -19.77 -9.66
C ASN A 34 24.54 -19.64 -8.22
N ASN A 35 23.22 -19.76 -8.09
CA ASN A 35 22.53 -19.63 -6.80
C ASN A 35 22.91 -20.73 -5.79
N ASP A 36 23.36 -21.90 -6.26
CA ASP A 36 23.69 -23.03 -5.39
C ASP A 36 24.91 -22.71 -4.51
N TYR A 37 25.93 -22.06 -5.08
CA TYR A 37 27.08 -21.57 -4.30
C TYR A 37 26.68 -20.61 -3.18
N LEU A 38 25.68 -19.76 -3.43
CA LEU A 38 25.17 -18.83 -2.42
C LEU A 38 24.48 -19.61 -1.30
N LEU A 39 23.63 -20.58 -1.64
CA LEU A 39 22.93 -21.43 -0.66
C LEU A 39 23.92 -22.24 0.19
N GLU A 40 24.93 -22.84 -0.42
CA GLU A 40 25.99 -23.56 0.30
C GLU A 40 26.76 -22.67 1.27
N GLU A 41 27.07 -21.43 0.86
CA GLU A 41 27.78 -20.49 1.74
C GLU A 41 26.87 -20.02 2.89
N ILE A 42 25.59 -19.75 2.62
CA ILE A 42 24.59 -19.41 3.63
C ILE A 42 24.50 -20.53 4.68
N ALA A 43 24.43 -21.79 4.25
CA ALA A 43 24.32 -22.95 5.13
C ALA A 43 25.55 -23.13 6.05
N LYS A 44 26.73 -22.66 5.64
CA LYS A 44 27.98 -22.72 6.43
C LYS A 44 28.04 -21.69 7.56
N ASN A 45 27.18 -20.67 7.55
CA ASN A 45 27.22 -19.61 8.56
C ASN A 45 26.86 -20.13 9.97
N LYS A 46 27.78 -19.93 10.91
CA LYS A 46 27.60 -20.24 12.34
C LYS A 46 27.48 -19.00 13.22
N ASN A 47 27.68 -17.80 12.66
CA ASN A 47 27.64 -16.55 13.40
C ASN A 47 26.22 -15.98 13.40
N ILE A 48 25.91 -15.19 14.43
CA ILE A 48 24.65 -14.43 14.49
C ILE A 48 24.55 -13.51 13.28
N ARG A 49 23.39 -13.53 12.61
CA ARG A 49 23.11 -12.70 11.45
C ARG A 49 23.08 -11.23 11.86
N ASN A 50 23.49 -10.32 10.96
CA ASN A 50 23.51 -8.89 11.24
C ASN A 50 22.95 -8.07 10.07
N ILE A 51 22.08 -7.11 10.37
CA ILE A 51 21.61 -6.07 9.47
C ILE A 51 22.24 -4.74 9.90
N ASP A 52 23.07 -4.22 8.99
CA ASP A 52 23.85 -2.99 9.18
C ASP A 52 22.96 -1.74 9.34
N ARG A 53 23.39 -0.82 10.22
CA ARG A 53 22.75 0.47 10.50
C ARG A 53 22.43 1.29 9.23
N LYS A 54 23.22 1.15 8.16
CA LYS A 54 22.99 1.85 6.88
C LYS A 54 21.64 1.53 6.21
N TYR A 55 21.01 0.40 6.57
CA TYR A 55 19.67 0.07 6.10
C TYR A 55 18.59 0.79 6.88
N LEU A 56 18.87 1.26 8.09
CA LEU A 56 17.91 1.97 8.94
C LEU A 56 18.07 3.48 8.83
N TYR A 57 19.30 3.94 8.62
CA TYR A 57 19.66 5.35 8.59
C TYR A 57 20.64 5.65 7.46
N TYR A 58 20.61 6.88 6.95
CA TYR A 58 21.63 7.40 6.05
C TYR A 58 22.05 8.80 6.52
N LYS A 59 23.27 9.23 6.14
CA LYS A 59 23.70 10.61 6.34
C LYS A 59 23.31 11.43 5.12
N ASP A 60 22.61 12.54 5.33
CA ASP A 60 22.34 13.50 4.27
C ASP A 60 23.60 14.29 3.89
N LYS A 61 23.47 15.22 2.95
CA LYS A 61 24.60 16.04 2.45
C LYS A 61 25.22 16.94 3.52
N GLU A 62 24.50 17.20 4.60
CA GLU A 62 24.94 18.00 5.74
C GLU A 62 25.54 17.12 6.84
N GLY A 63 25.64 15.80 6.60
CA GLY A 63 26.16 14.83 7.55
C GLY A 63 25.16 14.45 8.65
N LYS A 64 23.93 14.97 8.58
CA LYS A 64 22.87 14.68 9.56
C LYS A 64 22.30 13.30 9.27
N GLU A 65 22.16 12.51 10.32
CA GLU A 65 21.53 11.20 10.22
C GLU A 65 20.02 11.36 9.99
N LYS A 66 19.52 10.67 8.97
CA LYS A 66 18.12 10.66 8.54
C LYS A 66 17.66 9.20 8.44
N GLU A 67 16.39 8.97 8.76
CA GLU A 67 15.77 7.65 8.64
C GLU A 67 15.73 7.19 7.18
N ASN A 68 15.99 5.90 6.96
CA ASN A 68 15.85 5.27 5.66
C ASN A 68 14.42 4.76 5.45
N GLU A 69 13.56 5.61 4.90
CA GLU A 69 12.14 5.32 4.64
C GLU A 69 11.89 4.12 3.72
N ARG A 70 12.90 3.68 2.94
CA ARG A 70 12.78 2.57 1.98
C ARG A 70 12.42 1.24 2.64
N TYR A 71 12.80 1.06 3.90
CA TYR A 71 12.60 -0.18 4.65
C TYR A 71 11.52 -0.02 5.72
N GLN A 72 10.66 0.99 5.59
CA GLN A 72 9.58 1.24 6.54
C GLN A 72 8.22 0.95 5.88
N ILE A 73 7.30 0.45 6.70
CA ILE A 73 5.89 0.29 6.34
C ILE A 73 5.02 0.89 7.44
N ALA A 74 3.84 1.37 7.06
CA ALA A 74 2.80 1.73 8.01
C ALA A 74 2.03 0.47 8.43
N VAL A 75 1.81 0.30 9.72
CA VAL A 75 0.94 -0.74 10.29
C VAL A 75 -0.06 -0.11 11.25
N PHE A 76 -1.23 -0.73 11.34
CA PHE A 76 -2.25 -0.31 12.30
C PHE A 76 -1.85 -0.67 13.73
N GLU A 77 -2.39 0.09 14.67
CA GLU A 77 -2.28 -0.17 16.10
C GLU A 77 -2.94 -1.51 16.46
N GLY A 78 -2.22 -2.33 17.21
CA GLY A 78 -2.70 -3.52 17.89
C GLY A 78 -2.16 -3.56 19.32
N ASP A 79 -2.37 -4.67 20.02
CA ASP A 79 -1.94 -4.78 21.43
C ASP A 79 -0.43 -4.62 21.60
N ILE A 80 0.35 -5.21 20.69
CA ILE A 80 1.81 -5.11 20.76
C ILE A 80 2.32 -3.69 20.51
N VAL A 81 1.63 -2.95 19.64
CA VAL A 81 1.92 -1.52 19.39
C VAL A 81 1.58 -0.72 20.64
N ARG A 82 0.45 -0.97 21.30
CA ARG A 82 0.10 -0.34 22.57
C ARG A 82 1.13 -0.61 23.67
N LEU A 83 1.66 -1.83 23.75
CA LEU A 83 2.73 -2.18 24.69
C LEU A 83 4.01 -1.37 24.39
N ALA A 84 4.45 -1.31 23.14
CA ALA A 84 5.62 -0.53 22.74
C ALA A 84 5.46 0.97 23.01
N LEU A 85 4.29 1.55 22.71
CA LEU A 85 3.99 2.96 23.01
C LEU A 85 4.01 3.24 24.51
N LYS A 86 3.46 2.33 25.32
CA LYS A 86 3.46 2.43 26.78
C LYS A 86 4.88 2.46 27.36
N GLU A 87 5.78 1.59 26.90
CA GLU A 87 7.19 1.61 27.32
C GLU A 87 7.89 2.91 26.93
N ARG A 88 7.59 3.43 25.74
CA ARG A 88 8.12 4.71 25.23
C ARG A 88 7.46 5.94 25.87
N LYS A 89 6.42 5.77 26.69
CA LYS A 89 5.59 6.85 27.27
C LYS A 89 4.94 7.73 26.20
N GLU A 90 4.56 7.13 25.09
CA GLU A 90 3.85 7.79 24.00
C GLU A 90 2.33 7.59 24.15
N ALA A 91 1.55 8.65 23.99
CA ALA A 91 0.13 8.66 24.32
C ALA A 91 -0.78 8.01 23.25
N LYS A 92 -0.36 8.02 21.98
CA LYS A 92 -1.17 7.52 20.85
C LYS A 92 -0.30 7.06 19.68
N ALA A 93 -0.84 6.15 18.86
CA ALA A 93 -0.25 5.75 17.59
C ALA A 93 -0.52 6.82 16.50
N ASP A 94 0.50 7.61 16.18
CA ASP A 94 0.50 8.74 15.25
C ASP A 94 1.76 8.76 14.36
N TYR A 95 1.97 7.68 13.61
CA TYR A 95 3.05 7.44 12.65
C TYR A 95 4.49 7.44 13.22
N GLN A 96 4.66 7.30 14.54
CA GLN A 96 5.99 7.11 15.13
C GLN A 96 6.65 5.84 14.59
N LEU A 97 7.97 5.86 14.46
CA LEU A 97 8.75 4.68 14.07
C LEU A 97 9.02 3.83 15.30
N LEU A 98 8.42 2.64 15.34
CA LEU A 98 8.69 1.63 16.34
C LEU A 98 9.73 0.65 15.79
N ASP A 99 10.77 0.42 16.59
CA ASP A 99 11.84 -0.54 16.27
C ASP A 99 11.80 -1.77 17.19
N GLU A 100 10.80 -1.87 18.06
CA GLU A 100 10.51 -3.07 18.85
C GLU A 100 10.01 -4.21 17.96
N ILE A 101 9.40 -3.87 16.82
CA ILE A 101 8.72 -4.78 15.90
C ILE A 101 9.35 -4.67 14.52
N VAL A 102 9.73 -5.82 13.94
CA VAL A 102 10.29 -5.89 12.59
C VAL A 102 9.59 -6.99 11.81
N TYR A 103 9.12 -6.67 10.61
CA TYR A 103 8.67 -7.69 9.66
C TYR A 103 9.84 -8.12 8.78
N MET A 104 9.99 -9.43 8.57
CA MET A 104 11.03 -9.96 7.71
C MET A 104 10.45 -10.91 6.66
N GLU A 105 10.65 -10.56 5.40
CA GLU A 105 10.35 -11.43 4.26
C GLU A 105 11.50 -12.42 4.04
N ILE A 106 11.18 -13.71 3.99
CA ILE A 106 12.11 -14.81 3.89
C ILE A 106 12.25 -15.26 2.43
N PHE A 107 13.49 -15.28 1.94
CA PHE A 107 13.86 -15.80 0.62
C PHE A 107 14.84 -16.98 0.69
N HIS A 108 15.42 -17.24 1.88
CA HIS A 108 16.36 -18.33 2.09
C HIS A 108 16.02 -19.02 3.41
N ASN A 109 15.63 -20.30 3.31
CA ASN A 109 15.20 -21.10 4.45
C ASN A 109 16.33 -21.22 5.50
N ASP A 110 17.58 -21.42 5.08
CA ASP A 110 18.72 -21.49 6.00
C ASP A 110 18.94 -20.21 6.82
N ILE A 111 18.66 -19.03 6.24
CA ILE A 111 18.73 -17.77 7.00
C ILE A 111 17.63 -17.73 8.06
N MET A 112 16.41 -18.16 7.71
CA MET A 112 15.33 -18.26 8.70
C MET A 112 15.69 -19.22 9.83
N TRP A 113 16.24 -20.40 9.53
CA TRP A 113 16.71 -21.35 10.54
C TRP A 113 17.71 -20.71 11.49
N GLN A 114 18.71 -20.00 10.94
CA GLN A 114 19.73 -19.31 11.74
C GLN A 114 19.14 -18.22 12.63
N ILE A 115 18.12 -17.48 12.16
CA ILE A 115 17.40 -16.49 12.96
C ILE A 115 16.60 -17.16 14.09
N ILE A 116 15.94 -18.29 13.82
CA ILE A 116 15.19 -19.05 14.84
C ILE A 116 16.15 -19.62 15.90
N ARG A 117 17.30 -20.13 15.46
CA ARG A 117 18.30 -20.74 16.32
C ARG A 117 18.96 -19.71 17.24
N ASP A 118 19.47 -18.61 16.68
CA ASP A 118 20.40 -17.71 17.36
C ASP A 118 19.89 -16.27 17.53
N GLY A 119 18.77 -15.91 16.89
CA GLY A 119 18.34 -14.52 16.74
C GLY A 119 19.08 -13.78 15.63
N ILE A 120 18.89 -12.45 15.59
CA ILE A 120 19.53 -11.56 14.62
C ILE A 120 19.84 -10.20 15.25
N LEU A 121 20.97 -9.60 14.86
CA LEU A 121 21.32 -8.23 15.19
C LEU A 121 20.80 -7.28 14.12
N ILE A 122 20.11 -6.21 14.51
CA ILE A 122 19.68 -5.14 13.60
C ILE A 122 20.07 -3.80 14.23
N ALA A 123 21.05 -3.12 13.62
CA ALA A 123 21.65 -1.90 14.18
C ALA A 123 22.01 -2.05 15.67
N ASP A 124 22.76 -3.11 15.98
CA ASP A 124 23.29 -3.45 17.31
C ASP A 124 22.25 -3.86 18.37
N LYS A 125 20.99 -4.03 17.97
CA LYS A 125 19.91 -4.54 18.83
C LYS A 125 19.61 -6.01 18.49
N GLU A 126 19.41 -6.83 19.51
CA GLU A 126 19.06 -8.25 19.37
C GLU A 126 17.56 -8.43 19.10
N TYR A 127 17.23 -9.26 18.12
CA TYR A 127 15.86 -9.65 17.79
C TYR A 127 15.73 -11.17 17.73
N ILE A 128 14.54 -11.65 18.07
CA ILE A 128 14.16 -13.07 18.02
C ILE A 128 12.92 -13.25 17.15
N LEU A 129 12.75 -14.45 16.60
CA LEU A 129 11.46 -14.82 16.02
C LEU A 129 10.40 -14.80 17.13
N TYR A 130 9.35 -14.02 16.92
CA TYR A 130 8.18 -14.04 17.80
C TYR A 130 7.10 -14.96 17.24
N SER A 131 6.55 -14.61 16.08
CA SER A 131 5.44 -15.35 15.49
C SER A 131 5.19 -14.94 14.04
N ALA A 132 4.18 -15.55 13.42
CA ALA A 132 3.66 -15.15 12.11
C ALA A 132 2.14 -15.37 12.05
N THR A 133 1.40 -14.34 11.64
CA THR A 133 -0.03 -14.49 11.31
C THR A 133 -0.20 -15.40 10.09
N THR A 134 -1.37 -16.01 9.92
CA THR A 134 -1.72 -16.78 8.71
C THR A 134 -1.47 -15.99 7.42
N GLY A 135 -1.78 -14.68 7.41
CA GLY A 135 -1.48 -13.79 6.29
C GLY A 135 0.01 -13.59 6.04
N GLN A 136 0.80 -13.43 7.11
CA GLN A 136 2.26 -13.33 7.02
C GLN A 136 2.89 -14.62 6.50
N VAL A 137 2.46 -15.79 6.98
CA VAL A 137 2.95 -17.10 6.50
C VAL A 137 2.71 -17.25 4.99
N ARG A 138 1.50 -16.97 4.51
CA ARG A 138 1.18 -17.01 3.06
C ARG A 138 2.04 -16.05 2.23
N ASN A 139 2.46 -14.93 2.83
CA ASN A 139 3.32 -13.93 2.21
C ASN A 139 4.81 -14.14 2.52
N THR A 140 5.23 -15.33 2.95
CA THR A 140 6.64 -15.66 3.27
C THR A 140 7.29 -14.68 4.25
N THR A 141 6.49 -14.14 5.17
CA THR A 141 6.88 -13.09 6.11
C THR A 141 6.77 -13.60 7.55
N VAL A 142 7.67 -13.16 8.41
CA VAL A 142 7.65 -13.42 9.85
C VAL A 142 7.74 -12.12 10.64
N THR A 143 7.31 -12.16 11.90
CA THR A 143 7.48 -11.04 12.85
C THR A 143 8.64 -11.35 13.80
N LEU A 144 9.58 -10.43 13.85
CA LEU A 144 10.66 -10.41 14.82
C LEU A 144 10.36 -9.35 15.89
N LEU A 145 10.70 -9.66 17.13
CA LEU A 145 10.64 -8.69 18.23
C LEU A 145 12.04 -8.45 18.79
N ARG A 146 12.27 -7.20 19.21
CA ARG A 146 13.47 -6.87 19.98
C ARG A 146 13.45 -7.71 21.26
N LYS A 147 14.57 -8.37 21.56
CA LYS A 147 14.62 -9.41 22.58
C LYS A 147 14.32 -8.88 23.98
N ASP A 148 14.86 -7.71 24.34
CA ASP A 148 14.58 -7.03 25.60
C ASP A 148 13.09 -6.65 25.76
N PHE A 149 12.46 -6.20 24.68
CA PHE A 149 11.03 -5.88 24.63
C PHE A 149 10.18 -7.13 24.82
N PHE A 150 10.53 -8.23 24.15
CA PHE A 150 9.85 -9.51 24.36
C PHE A 150 9.97 -9.99 25.81
N GLU A 151 11.19 -10.04 26.36
CA GLU A 151 11.40 -10.51 27.73
C GLU A 151 10.65 -9.67 28.77
N SER A 152 10.55 -8.36 28.56
CA SER A 152 9.83 -7.44 29.46
C SER A 152 8.31 -7.57 29.40
N ASN A 153 7.77 -8.13 28.30
CA ASN A 153 6.33 -8.21 28.04
C ASN A 153 5.82 -9.63 27.81
N LYS A 154 6.66 -10.66 27.90
CA LYS A 154 6.29 -12.05 27.56
C LYS A 154 5.09 -12.57 28.34
N ASP A 155 4.95 -12.19 29.61
CA ASP A 155 3.82 -12.63 30.44
C ASP A 155 2.50 -12.01 29.97
N ALA A 156 2.52 -10.78 29.42
CA ALA A 156 1.36 -10.18 28.77
C ALA A 156 1.10 -10.78 27.38
N LEU A 157 2.15 -11.02 26.59
CA LEU A 157 2.05 -11.60 25.24
C LEU A 157 1.59 -13.07 25.25
N MET A 158 1.91 -13.80 26.31
CA MET A 158 1.60 -15.23 26.50
C MET A 158 0.54 -15.47 27.58
N VAL A 159 -0.04 -14.42 28.17
CA VAL A 159 -1.08 -14.48 29.20
C VAL A 159 -0.65 -15.39 30.38
N GLY A 160 0.61 -15.28 30.80
CA GLY A 160 1.20 -16.07 31.88
C GLY A 160 1.59 -17.52 31.53
N LEU A 161 1.40 -17.97 30.28
CA LEU A 161 1.87 -19.29 29.83
C LEU A 161 3.34 -19.25 29.39
N SER A 162 4.02 -20.40 29.49
CA SER A 162 5.34 -20.63 28.90
C SER A 162 5.31 -21.79 27.90
N VAL A 163 6.26 -21.82 26.97
CA VAL A 163 6.38 -22.91 26.00
C VAL A 163 6.68 -24.24 26.70
N GLU A 164 7.50 -24.22 27.74
CA GLU A 164 7.84 -25.39 28.55
C GLU A 164 6.59 -25.98 29.22
N TYR A 165 5.72 -25.12 29.75
CA TYR A 165 4.46 -25.57 30.35
C TYR A 165 3.52 -26.18 29.31
N ILE A 166 3.33 -25.53 28.15
CA ILE A 166 2.49 -26.05 27.06
C ILE A 166 3.00 -27.42 26.59
N ASN A 167 4.31 -27.54 26.41
CA ASN A 167 4.98 -28.79 26.05
C ASN A 167 4.79 -29.88 27.12
N GLY A 168 4.85 -29.50 28.40
CA GLY A 168 4.55 -30.39 29.53
C GLY A 168 3.11 -30.90 29.56
N GLN A 169 2.16 -30.20 28.92
CA GLN A 169 0.77 -30.63 28.74
C GLN A 169 0.54 -31.47 27.46
N GLY A 170 1.61 -31.94 26.81
CA GLY A 170 1.54 -32.74 25.59
C GLY A 170 1.77 -31.95 24.29
N GLY A 171 2.02 -30.64 24.38
CA GLY A 171 2.26 -29.77 23.24
C GLY A 171 0.99 -29.39 22.49
N MET A 172 1.14 -28.87 21.27
CA MET A 172 0.01 -28.47 20.43
C MET A 172 0.39 -28.42 18.95
N ASN A 173 -0.60 -28.23 18.07
CA ASN A 173 -0.32 -27.95 16.68
C ASN A 173 0.47 -26.61 16.58
N VAL A 174 1.69 -26.66 16.04
CA VAL A 174 2.60 -25.51 15.97
C VAL A 174 2.07 -24.39 15.07
N GLY A 175 1.29 -24.72 14.04
CA GLY A 175 0.59 -23.73 13.22
C GLY A 175 -0.44 -22.95 14.01
N LYS A 176 -1.22 -23.64 14.86
CA LYS A 176 -2.14 -22.98 15.83
C LYS A 176 -1.36 -22.15 16.85
N TYR A 177 -0.24 -22.64 17.38
CA TYR A 177 0.61 -21.89 18.31
C TYR A 177 1.06 -20.55 17.72
N LEU A 178 1.60 -20.57 16.49
CA LEU A 178 1.99 -19.36 15.77
C LEU A 178 0.78 -18.44 15.53
N ALA A 179 -0.34 -18.98 15.03
CA ALA A 179 -1.53 -18.17 14.79
C ALA A 179 -2.09 -17.51 16.06
N TYR A 180 -2.08 -18.18 17.21
CA TYR A 180 -2.64 -17.68 18.47
C TYR A 180 -1.71 -16.66 19.14
N THR A 181 -0.39 -16.93 19.14
CA THR A 181 0.60 -15.95 19.62
C THR A 181 0.68 -14.72 18.73
N ALA A 182 0.26 -14.79 17.47
CA ALA A 182 0.20 -13.64 16.58
C ALA A 182 -1.04 -12.74 16.77
N LEU A 183 -2.02 -13.13 17.59
CA LEU A 183 -3.24 -12.33 17.82
C LEU A 183 -2.97 -10.87 18.26
N PRO A 184 -1.99 -10.56 19.14
CA PRO A 184 -1.62 -9.20 19.52
C PRO A 184 -1.16 -8.29 18.36
N LEU A 185 -0.79 -8.85 17.21
CA LEU A 185 -0.43 -8.10 16.00
C LEU A 185 -1.66 -7.60 15.21
N SER A 186 -2.85 -8.09 15.54
CA SER A 186 -4.08 -7.73 14.83
C SER A 186 -4.47 -6.28 15.11
N SER A 187 -4.81 -5.56 14.04
CA SER A 187 -5.38 -4.21 14.13
C SER A 187 -6.58 -4.23 15.08
N SER A 188 -6.57 -3.40 16.12
CA SER A 188 -7.63 -3.41 17.13
C SER A 188 -7.61 -2.13 17.96
N VAL A 189 -8.72 -1.80 18.61
CA VAL A 189 -8.81 -0.70 19.57
C VAL A 189 -9.41 -1.17 20.88
N LEU A 190 -9.21 -0.40 21.95
CA LEU A 190 -9.96 -0.62 23.18
C LEU A 190 -11.41 -0.11 23.02
N PRO A 191 -12.42 -0.87 23.45
CA PRO A 191 -13.81 -0.40 23.44
C PRO A 191 -14.00 0.79 24.38
N GLY A 192 -15.00 1.63 24.10
CA GLY A 192 -15.31 2.80 24.94
C GLY A 192 -15.73 2.42 26.36
N LYS A 193 -16.39 1.27 26.52
CA LYS A 193 -16.63 0.59 27.79
C LYS A 193 -15.73 -0.64 27.84
N GLU A 194 -14.87 -0.70 28.86
CA GLU A 194 -13.97 -1.86 29.05
C GLU A 194 -14.77 -3.13 29.33
N ILE A 195 -14.40 -4.23 28.66
CA ILE A 195 -14.95 -5.55 28.93
C ILE A 195 -14.27 -6.07 30.19
N ASP A 196 -14.99 -6.01 31.30
CA ASP A 196 -14.52 -6.46 32.61
C ASP A 196 -14.50 -7.99 32.69
N ILE A 197 -13.30 -8.57 32.74
CA ILE A 197 -13.10 -10.02 32.75
C ILE A 197 -13.76 -10.72 33.96
N ASP A 198 -13.99 -10.01 35.07
CA ASP A 198 -14.67 -10.58 36.24
C ASP A 198 -16.18 -10.70 36.04
N ARG A 199 -16.74 -9.97 35.07
CA ARG A 199 -18.16 -10.04 34.64
C ARG A 199 -18.31 -10.88 33.37
N CYS A 200 -17.34 -11.72 33.09
CA CYS A 200 -17.30 -12.61 31.93
C CYS A 200 -17.35 -14.07 32.38
N MET A 201 -17.94 -14.89 31.54
CA MET A 201 -18.00 -16.34 31.71
C MET A 201 -17.55 -17.03 30.42
N LEU A 202 -16.90 -18.19 30.57
CA LEU A 202 -16.56 -19.07 29.46
C LEU A 202 -17.38 -20.34 29.57
N VAL A 203 -18.09 -20.73 28.50
CA VAL A 203 -18.95 -21.91 28.43
C VAL A 203 -18.58 -22.80 27.24
N LYS A 204 -19.06 -24.04 27.22
CA LYS A 204 -18.99 -24.90 26.03
C LYS A 204 -19.95 -24.39 24.96
N GLY A 205 -19.59 -24.63 23.70
CA GLY A 205 -20.44 -24.29 22.56
C GLY A 205 -21.55 -25.30 22.30
N LEU A 206 -22.52 -24.89 21.47
CA LEU A 206 -23.62 -25.73 20.99
C LEU A 206 -23.20 -26.51 19.74
N GLU A 207 -23.10 -27.83 19.87
CA GLU A 207 -22.88 -28.76 18.75
C GLU A 207 -24.08 -29.67 18.55
N THR A 208 -24.62 -29.75 17.33
CA THR A 208 -25.68 -30.72 16.98
C THR A 208 -25.38 -31.42 15.65
N SER A 209 -26.12 -32.50 15.36
CA SER A 209 -26.06 -33.20 14.08
C SER A 209 -27.22 -32.78 13.20
N VAL A 210 -26.94 -32.21 12.03
CA VAL A 210 -27.95 -31.77 11.06
C VAL A 210 -27.98 -32.73 9.89
N ARG A 211 -29.14 -33.37 9.68
CA ARG A 211 -29.39 -34.28 8.56
C ARG A 211 -29.80 -33.52 7.29
N GLY A 212 -29.10 -33.78 6.18
CA GLY A 212 -29.43 -33.17 4.90
C GLY A 212 -28.71 -33.81 3.70
N MET A 213 -29.20 -33.47 2.50
CA MET A 213 -28.57 -33.86 1.24
C MET A 213 -27.35 -32.99 0.96
N VAL A 214 -26.30 -33.58 0.40
CA VAL A 214 -25.04 -32.89 0.04
C VAL A 214 -24.46 -33.42 -1.27
N LYS A 215 -23.70 -32.58 -1.98
CA LYS A 215 -22.72 -33.06 -2.97
C LYS A 215 -21.47 -33.46 -2.19
N TYR A 216 -21.12 -34.74 -2.19
CA TYR A 216 -20.04 -35.27 -1.34
C TYR A 216 -18.74 -35.44 -2.13
N ILE A 217 -17.62 -35.08 -1.50
CA ILE A 217 -16.28 -35.48 -1.95
C ILE A 217 -15.73 -36.43 -0.90
N ASP A 218 -15.42 -37.66 -1.30
CA ASP A 218 -14.84 -38.65 -0.41
C ASP A 218 -13.33 -38.45 -0.30
N ILE A 219 -12.86 -38.19 0.92
CA ILE A 219 -11.45 -37.95 1.22
C ILE A 219 -10.97 -39.07 2.14
N GLN A 220 -9.96 -39.81 1.69
CA GLN A 220 -9.38 -40.93 2.44
C GLN A 220 -7.89 -40.74 2.66
N PRO A 221 -7.32 -41.26 3.76
CA PRO A 221 -5.87 -41.34 3.93
C PRO A 221 -5.28 -42.44 3.04
N ASP A 222 -4.15 -42.15 2.41
CA ASP A 222 -3.31 -43.17 1.78
C ASP A 222 -2.51 -43.97 2.83
N GLN A 223 -1.68 -44.91 2.37
CA GLN A 223 -0.85 -45.75 3.23
C GLN A 223 0.17 -44.97 4.09
N ASN A 224 0.47 -43.72 3.73
CA ASN A 224 1.40 -42.83 4.43
C ASN A 224 0.67 -41.78 5.29
N GLY A 225 -0.66 -41.82 5.37
CA GLY A 225 -1.48 -40.85 6.09
C GLY A 225 -1.65 -39.50 5.39
N GLN A 226 -1.31 -39.42 4.10
CA GLN A 226 -1.64 -38.27 3.24
C GLN A 226 -3.08 -38.42 2.73
N HIS A 227 -3.88 -37.37 2.91
CA HIS A 227 -5.27 -37.39 2.49
C HIS A 227 -5.40 -37.06 1.01
N TYR A 228 -6.21 -37.82 0.29
CA TYR A 228 -6.47 -37.63 -1.13
C TYR A 228 -7.96 -37.74 -1.45
N VAL A 229 -8.38 -37.15 -2.56
CA VAL A 229 -9.73 -37.35 -3.11
C VAL A 229 -9.85 -38.77 -3.66
N ALA A 230 -10.61 -39.61 -2.97
CA ALA A 230 -10.80 -41.01 -3.33
C ALA A 230 -11.93 -41.20 -4.34
N ASP A 231 -13.01 -40.43 -4.20
CA ASP A 231 -14.18 -40.48 -5.08
C ASP A 231 -15.00 -39.18 -5.01
N THR A 232 -15.80 -38.92 -6.04
CA THR A 232 -16.80 -37.86 -6.10
C THR A 232 -18.14 -38.46 -6.54
N PRO A 233 -18.90 -39.07 -5.61
CA PRO A 233 -20.11 -39.80 -5.98
C PRO A 233 -21.09 -39.01 -6.85
N ASP A 234 -21.74 -39.71 -7.76
CA ASP A 234 -22.79 -39.16 -8.62
C ASP A 234 -24.01 -38.73 -7.81
N GLY A 235 -24.58 -37.57 -8.16
CA GLY A 235 -25.78 -37.04 -7.52
C GLY A 235 -25.57 -36.51 -6.10
N PHE A 236 -26.64 -36.53 -5.31
CA PHE A 236 -26.66 -36.03 -3.93
C PHE A 236 -26.83 -37.20 -2.95
N ILE A 237 -26.14 -37.11 -1.81
CA ILE A 237 -26.18 -38.13 -0.76
C ILE A 237 -26.70 -37.50 0.53
N GLU A 238 -27.56 -38.21 1.25
CA GLU A 238 -28.02 -37.81 2.58
C GLU A 238 -26.94 -38.12 3.63
N LYS A 239 -26.58 -37.15 4.47
CA LYS A 239 -25.62 -37.32 5.57
C LYS A 239 -26.10 -36.63 6.84
N ASP A 240 -25.68 -37.19 7.97
CA ASP A 240 -25.70 -36.53 9.28
C ASP A 240 -24.40 -35.74 9.44
N ILE A 241 -24.52 -34.41 9.57
CA ILE A 241 -23.37 -33.50 9.55
C ILE A 241 -23.25 -32.81 10.91
N PRO A 242 -22.11 -32.96 11.61
CA PRO A 242 -21.86 -32.22 12.84
C PRO A 242 -21.66 -30.74 12.54
N ILE A 243 -22.39 -29.90 13.29
CA ILE A 243 -22.29 -28.45 13.23
C ILE A 243 -22.11 -27.91 14.64
N GLU A 244 -20.97 -27.28 14.87
CA GLU A 244 -20.74 -26.40 16.01
C GLU A 244 -21.37 -25.04 15.68
N HIS A 245 -22.59 -24.81 16.18
CA HIS A 245 -23.39 -23.62 15.92
C HIS A 245 -22.82 -22.36 16.58
N THR A 246 -21.87 -22.50 17.49
CA THR A 246 -21.28 -21.35 18.19
C THR A 246 -19.75 -21.28 18.06
N ASP A 247 -19.18 -21.89 17.02
CA ASP A 247 -17.74 -21.83 16.75
C ASP A 247 -17.29 -20.39 16.47
N GLY A 248 -16.60 -19.78 17.44
CA GLY A 248 -16.17 -18.39 17.39
C GLY A 248 -17.20 -17.38 17.88
N ALA A 249 -18.41 -17.78 18.28
CA ALA A 249 -19.47 -16.87 18.70
C ALA A 249 -19.70 -16.87 20.21
N GLY A 250 -19.99 -15.69 20.75
CA GLY A 250 -20.47 -15.47 22.11
C GLY A 250 -21.52 -14.36 22.15
N MET A 251 -22.02 -14.04 23.33
CA MET A 251 -23.08 -13.06 23.51
C MET A 251 -22.80 -12.08 24.64
N PHE A 252 -23.42 -10.91 24.57
CA PHE A 252 -23.32 -9.88 25.61
C PHE A 252 -24.67 -9.23 25.88
N LEU A 253 -24.87 -8.73 27.11
CA LEU A 253 -26.09 -8.03 27.44
C LEU A 253 -26.22 -6.72 26.66
N PRO A 254 -27.39 -6.41 26.08
CA PRO A 254 -27.61 -5.17 25.34
C PRO A 254 -27.17 -3.92 26.12
N GLY A 255 -26.46 -3.00 25.45
CA GLY A 255 -25.93 -1.77 26.05
C GLY A 255 -24.51 -1.89 26.63
N GLU A 256 -23.92 -3.09 26.70
CA GLU A 256 -22.52 -3.27 27.08
C GLU A 256 -21.54 -2.87 25.95
N LEU A 257 -21.90 -3.15 24.71
CA LEU A 257 -21.19 -2.74 23.49
C LEU A 257 -22.19 -2.13 22.49
N PRO A 258 -21.74 -1.27 21.55
CA PRO A 258 -22.65 -0.53 20.66
C PRO A 258 -23.37 -1.41 19.63
N SER A 259 -22.76 -2.53 19.22
CA SER A 259 -23.32 -3.49 18.25
C SER A 259 -22.53 -4.80 18.34
N SER A 260 -22.95 -5.80 17.56
CA SER A 260 -22.14 -7.00 17.30
C SER A 260 -20.72 -6.61 16.86
N CYS A 261 -19.72 -7.39 17.27
CA CYS A 261 -18.30 -7.03 17.09
C CYS A 261 -17.36 -8.23 17.12
N GLN A 262 -16.18 -8.11 16.51
CA GLN A 262 -15.11 -9.09 16.66
C GLN A 262 -14.14 -8.70 17.78
N ILE A 263 -13.94 -9.60 18.74
CA ILE A 263 -13.00 -9.44 19.86
C ILE A 263 -11.61 -9.99 19.55
N ARG A 264 -10.59 -9.40 20.15
CA ARG A 264 -9.18 -9.82 20.12
C ARG A 264 -8.53 -9.61 21.49
N SER A 265 -7.27 -10.03 21.61
CA SER A 265 -6.40 -9.97 22.80
C SER A 265 -6.57 -11.08 23.82
N GLY A 266 -5.53 -11.36 24.60
CA GLY A 266 -5.55 -12.36 25.68
C GLY A 266 -5.86 -13.79 25.21
N PHE A 267 -5.51 -14.16 23.99
CA PHE A 267 -5.95 -15.38 23.30
C PHE A 267 -7.44 -15.45 22.94
N PHE A 268 -8.23 -14.39 23.16
CA PHE A 268 -9.57 -14.30 22.59
C PHE A 268 -9.52 -13.99 21.08
N LYS A 269 -10.36 -14.71 20.33
CA LYS A 269 -10.68 -14.41 18.94
C LYS A 269 -12.07 -14.98 18.61
N GLY A 270 -12.99 -14.10 18.24
CA GLY A 270 -14.34 -14.47 17.79
C GLY A 270 -15.26 -13.26 17.63
N ALA A 271 -16.54 -13.50 17.40
CA ALA A 271 -17.58 -12.48 17.38
C ALA A 271 -18.49 -12.54 18.62
N MET A 272 -18.99 -11.39 19.02
CA MET A 272 -19.90 -11.20 20.14
C MET A 272 -21.18 -10.54 19.63
N PHE A 273 -22.34 -11.07 20.02
CA PHE A 273 -23.65 -10.60 19.58
C PHE A 273 -24.52 -10.14 20.75
N PRO A 274 -25.32 -9.06 20.60
CA PRO A 274 -26.17 -8.55 21.67
C PRO A 274 -27.40 -9.46 21.86
N PHE A 275 -27.51 -10.10 23.02
CA PHE A 275 -28.64 -10.96 23.37
C PHE A 275 -28.91 -10.90 24.88
N ASP A 276 -30.16 -10.72 25.28
CA ASP A 276 -30.54 -10.60 26.69
C ASP A 276 -30.74 -11.98 27.33
N PHE A 277 -29.63 -12.67 27.57
CA PHE A 277 -29.63 -14.01 28.17
C PHE A 277 -30.14 -14.03 29.61
N ARG A 278 -30.09 -12.91 30.33
CA ARG A 278 -30.68 -12.83 31.69
C ARG A 278 -32.19 -12.73 31.64
N LEU A 279 -32.74 -11.96 30.69
CA LEU A 279 -34.17 -11.99 30.44
C LEU A 279 -34.62 -13.42 30.11
N PHE A 280 -33.91 -14.10 29.20
CA PHE A 280 -34.17 -15.51 28.88
C PHE A 280 -34.13 -16.43 30.11
N ALA A 281 -33.06 -16.34 30.90
CA ALA A 281 -32.87 -17.11 32.12
C ALA A 281 -34.06 -16.97 33.09
N ASN A 282 -34.60 -15.75 33.23
CA ASN A 282 -35.70 -15.47 34.16
C ASN A 282 -37.08 -15.80 33.61
N THR A 283 -37.35 -15.51 32.34
CA THR A 283 -38.71 -15.57 31.78
C THR A 283 -39.01 -16.84 31.03
N ILE A 284 -37.99 -17.51 30.49
CA ILE A 284 -38.13 -18.73 29.69
C ILE A 284 -37.60 -19.94 30.48
N ALA A 285 -36.34 -19.91 30.89
CA ALA A 285 -35.71 -21.07 31.53
C ALA A 285 -36.07 -21.22 33.02
N HIS A 286 -36.39 -20.11 33.69
CA HIS A 286 -36.50 -20.03 35.15
C HIS A 286 -35.27 -20.62 35.88
N ASN A 287 -34.09 -20.44 35.28
CA ASN A 287 -32.82 -20.94 35.76
C ASN A 287 -31.71 -19.93 35.42
N THR A 288 -31.01 -19.43 36.44
CA THR A 288 -29.89 -18.49 36.32
C THR A 288 -28.52 -19.17 36.46
N LYS A 289 -28.50 -20.47 36.72
CA LYS A 289 -27.29 -21.23 37.02
C LYS A 289 -26.92 -22.15 35.88
N ILE A 290 -25.72 -21.97 35.34
CA ILE A 290 -25.18 -22.76 34.24
C ILE A 290 -23.73 -23.14 34.52
N PRO A 291 -23.23 -24.28 34.01
CA PRO A 291 -21.83 -24.66 34.18
C PRO A 291 -20.91 -23.80 33.30
N ASP A 292 -19.74 -23.45 33.83
CA ASP A 292 -18.64 -22.91 33.02
C ASP A 292 -17.94 -24.01 32.19
N ALA A 293 -16.93 -23.65 31.41
CA ALA A 293 -16.18 -24.57 30.57
C ALA A 293 -15.45 -25.70 31.34
N TRP A 294 -15.29 -25.56 32.66
CA TRP A 294 -14.68 -26.53 33.57
C TRP A 294 -15.71 -27.22 34.47
N GLU A 295 -17.00 -27.12 34.16
CA GLU A 295 -18.13 -27.74 34.89
C GLU A 295 -18.40 -27.17 36.28
N TYR A 296 -17.92 -25.95 36.59
CA TYR A 296 -18.31 -25.25 37.82
C TYR A 296 -19.62 -24.50 37.59
N GLU A 297 -20.60 -24.71 38.48
CA GLU A 297 -21.90 -24.02 38.42
C GLU A 297 -21.76 -22.54 38.78
N ILE A 298 -22.17 -21.67 37.87
CA ILE A 298 -22.11 -20.21 37.99
C ILE A 298 -23.52 -19.64 37.89
N ASP A 299 -23.91 -18.83 38.87
CA ASP A 299 -25.12 -18.01 38.78
C ASP A 299 -24.81 -16.70 38.03
N VAL A 300 -25.42 -16.53 36.85
CA VAL A 300 -25.13 -15.40 35.96
C VAL A 300 -25.62 -14.06 36.52
N GLU A 301 -26.56 -14.06 37.47
CA GLU A 301 -27.06 -12.86 38.11
C GLU A 301 -26.26 -12.50 39.35
N GLU A 302 -26.02 -13.47 40.24
CA GLU A 302 -25.27 -13.27 41.48
C GLU A 302 -23.86 -12.76 41.20
N GLN A 303 -23.19 -13.33 40.19
CA GLN A 303 -21.84 -12.92 39.76
C GLN A 303 -21.84 -11.76 38.76
N ASP A 304 -23.03 -11.23 38.46
CA ASP A 304 -23.22 -10.10 37.56
C ASP A 304 -22.54 -10.30 36.17
N ILE A 305 -22.70 -11.48 35.58
CA ILE A 305 -22.17 -11.84 34.27
C ILE A 305 -22.83 -11.03 33.16
N ARG A 306 -22.03 -10.34 32.35
CA ARG A 306 -22.46 -9.47 31.24
C ARG A 306 -22.06 -10.00 29.87
N TYR A 307 -21.07 -10.88 29.83
CA TYR A 307 -20.53 -11.46 28.62
C TYR A 307 -20.39 -12.98 28.79
N ILE A 308 -20.91 -13.74 27.84
CA ILE A 308 -20.74 -15.19 27.75
C ILE A 308 -19.91 -15.47 26.50
N PHE A 309 -18.71 -16.02 26.71
CA PHE A 309 -17.83 -16.49 25.65
C PHE A 309 -17.91 -18.00 25.52
N THR A 310 -17.63 -18.53 24.33
CA THR A 310 -17.49 -19.97 24.11
C THR A 310 -16.03 -20.41 24.14
N THR A 311 -15.80 -21.70 24.46
CA THR A 311 -14.47 -22.32 24.45
C THR A 311 -13.75 -22.20 23.10
N SER A 312 -14.49 -22.06 22.01
CA SER A 312 -13.93 -21.82 20.67
C SER A 312 -13.32 -20.41 20.56
N GLN A 313 -13.77 -19.42 21.34
CA GLN A 313 -13.25 -18.05 21.31
C GLN A 313 -11.95 -17.89 22.09
N LEU A 314 -11.78 -18.57 23.23
CA LEU A 314 -10.55 -18.54 24.02
C LEU A 314 -9.58 -19.64 23.55
N LYS A 315 -8.69 -19.31 22.61
CA LYS A 315 -7.92 -20.31 21.84
C LYS A 315 -6.98 -21.19 22.68
N MET A 316 -6.55 -20.72 23.85
CA MET A 316 -5.64 -21.42 24.76
C MET A 316 -6.33 -21.91 26.05
N TRP A 317 -7.67 -21.96 26.11
CA TRP A 317 -8.41 -22.24 27.35
C TRP A 317 -7.99 -23.56 28.03
N LYS A 318 -7.72 -24.61 27.25
CA LYS A 318 -7.28 -25.93 27.76
C LYS A 318 -5.94 -25.91 28.49
N MET A 319 -5.17 -24.83 28.37
CA MET A 319 -3.90 -24.68 29.09
C MET A 319 -4.08 -24.16 30.53
N TYR A 320 -5.29 -23.76 30.90
CA TYR A 320 -5.60 -23.27 32.23
C TYR A 320 -6.40 -24.31 33.02
N PRO A 321 -6.13 -24.47 34.33
CA PRO A 321 -6.84 -25.44 35.16
C PRO A 321 -8.26 -24.98 35.53
N SER A 322 -8.57 -23.69 35.42
CA SER A 322 -9.89 -23.12 35.71
C SER A 322 -10.07 -21.73 35.08
N TRP A 323 -11.30 -21.24 35.05
CA TRP A 323 -11.62 -19.87 34.64
C TRP A 323 -10.93 -18.83 35.54
N GLU A 324 -10.93 -19.04 36.86
CA GLU A 324 -10.25 -18.16 37.82
C GLU A 324 -8.74 -18.08 37.59
N ALA A 325 -8.09 -19.19 37.22
CA ALA A 325 -6.67 -19.18 36.91
C ALA A 325 -6.37 -18.30 35.68
N TYR A 326 -7.22 -18.39 34.65
CA TYR A 326 -7.12 -17.50 33.48
C TYR A 326 -7.37 -16.03 33.86
N LYS A 327 -8.46 -15.73 34.58
CA LYS A 327 -8.78 -14.35 35.02
C LYS A 327 -7.66 -13.74 35.84
N LYS A 328 -7.05 -14.52 36.73
CA LYS A 328 -5.90 -14.09 37.52
C LYS A 328 -4.71 -13.72 36.62
N ALA A 329 -4.31 -14.60 35.71
CA ALA A 329 -3.20 -14.34 34.79
C ALA A 329 -3.50 -13.12 33.88
N PHE A 330 -4.74 -12.97 33.42
CA PHE A 330 -5.17 -11.84 32.61
C PHE A 330 -5.02 -10.50 33.35
N LYS A 331 -5.48 -10.44 34.61
CA LYS A 331 -5.44 -9.23 35.45
C LYS A 331 -4.03 -8.89 35.92
N GLU A 332 -3.25 -9.87 36.37
CA GLU A 332 -1.86 -9.66 36.81
C GLU A 332 -1.00 -9.04 35.69
N ASN A 333 -1.27 -9.44 34.44
CA ASN A 333 -0.60 -8.93 33.25
C ASN A 333 -1.25 -7.68 32.63
N LYS A 334 -2.31 -7.14 33.24
CA LYS A 334 -3.01 -5.91 32.80
C LYS A 334 -3.46 -5.96 31.34
N ILE A 335 -3.89 -7.14 30.90
CA ILE A 335 -4.42 -7.36 29.55
C ILE A 335 -5.84 -6.78 29.48
N LYS A 336 -6.27 -6.39 28.28
CA LYS A 336 -7.63 -5.91 28.02
C LYS A 336 -8.15 -6.53 26.73
N ILE A 337 -9.43 -6.87 26.68
CA ILE A 337 -10.07 -7.35 25.44
C ILE A 337 -10.24 -6.15 24.51
N SER A 338 -9.79 -6.30 23.27
CA SER A 338 -9.84 -5.27 22.24
C SER A 338 -10.83 -5.63 21.14
N ILE A 339 -11.30 -4.65 20.39
CA ILE A 339 -12.24 -4.81 19.28
C ILE A 339 -11.52 -4.60 17.96
N ASN A 340 -11.62 -5.58 17.06
CA ASN A 340 -11.05 -5.54 15.71
C ASN A 340 -11.98 -4.88 14.69
N SER A 341 -13.29 -5.11 14.82
CA SER A 341 -14.34 -4.64 13.91
C SER A 341 -15.70 -4.66 14.62
N TYR A 342 -16.63 -3.83 14.15
CA TYR A 342 -18.04 -3.84 14.54
C TYR A 342 -18.86 -4.22 13.31
N ALA A 343 -20.04 -4.80 13.51
CA ALA A 343 -20.95 -5.14 12.42
C ALA A 343 -21.19 -3.94 11.49
N ASN A 344 -21.20 -4.20 10.19
CA ASN A 344 -21.47 -3.18 9.19
C ASN A 344 -22.94 -2.73 9.31
N PRO A 345 -23.23 -1.42 9.22
CA PRO A 345 -24.62 -0.98 9.10
C PRO A 345 -25.21 -1.50 7.78
N ALA A 346 -26.52 -1.77 7.79
CA ALA A 346 -27.25 -2.15 6.58
C ALA A 346 -27.15 -1.06 5.50
N LYS A 347 -27.12 -1.49 4.23
CA LYS A 347 -27.00 -0.61 3.06
C LYS A 347 -27.93 -1.07 1.94
N GLY A 348 -28.33 -0.15 1.07
CA GLY A 348 -29.24 -0.45 -0.04
C GLY A 348 -28.58 -1.08 -1.28
N THR A 349 -27.25 -0.94 -1.44
CA THR A 349 -26.52 -1.43 -2.61
C THR A 349 -25.10 -1.84 -2.24
N VAL A 350 -24.62 -2.89 -2.88
CA VAL A 350 -23.28 -3.46 -2.73
C VAL A 350 -22.74 -3.90 -4.09
N THR A 351 -21.42 -3.92 -4.23
CA THR A 351 -20.78 -4.37 -5.46
C THR A 351 -20.23 -5.79 -5.31
N PHE A 352 -20.51 -6.63 -6.31
CA PHE A 352 -20.21 -8.06 -6.25
C PHE A 352 -18.75 -8.37 -6.59
N ALA A 353 -18.23 -9.47 -6.05
CA ALA A 353 -17.06 -10.14 -6.62
C ALA A 353 -17.50 -10.90 -7.89
N TYR A 354 -16.65 -10.97 -8.91
CA TYR A 354 -17.01 -11.63 -10.17
C TYR A 354 -17.27 -13.12 -10.00
N GLN A 355 -16.70 -13.72 -8.96
CA GLN A 355 -16.85 -15.13 -8.68
C GLN A 355 -18.29 -15.51 -8.30
N TYR A 356 -19.08 -14.59 -7.73
CA TYR A 356 -20.51 -14.83 -7.54
C TYR A 356 -21.21 -15.02 -8.89
N LEU A 357 -20.92 -14.15 -9.86
CA LEU A 357 -21.59 -14.16 -11.16
C LEU A 357 -21.09 -15.28 -12.08
N GLN A 358 -19.85 -15.75 -11.93
CA GLN A 358 -19.27 -16.76 -12.83
C GLN A 358 -19.93 -18.14 -12.69
N THR A 359 -20.51 -18.44 -11.53
CA THR A 359 -21.14 -19.73 -11.20
C THR A 359 -22.63 -19.77 -11.53
N LEU A 360 -23.21 -18.66 -12.01
CA LEU A 360 -24.58 -18.62 -12.53
C LEU A 360 -24.74 -19.60 -13.70
N PRO A 361 -25.97 -20.10 -13.95
CA PRO A 361 -26.21 -21.05 -15.03
C PRO A 361 -25.72 -20.55 -16.39
N TYR A 362 -25.06 -21.44 -17.14
CA TYR A 362 -24.58 -21.14 -18.48
C TYR A 362 -25.76 -20.71 -19.38
N GLY A 363 -25.58 -19.61 -20.12
CA GLY A 363 -26.61 -19.11 -21.03
C GLY A 363 -27.72 -18.24 -20.41
N CYS A 364 -27.75 -18.04 -19.09
CA CYS A 364 -28.76 -17.20 -18.40
C CYS A 364 -28.86 -15.76 -18.95
N ASP A 365 -30.01 -15.07 -18.82
CA ASP A 365 -30.18 -13.70 -19.35
C ASP A 365 -29.58 -12.65 -18.41
N ILE A 366 -28.38 -12.18 -18.74
CA ILE A 366 -27.63 -11.21 -17.94
C ILE A 366 -28.08 -9.73 -18.11
N LYS A 367 -29.04 -9.43 -18.99
CA LYS A 367 -29.32 -8.04 -19.42
C LYS A 367 -29.83 -7.17 -18.27
N ARG A 368 -30.84 -7.66 -17.53
CA ARG A 368 -31.43 -6.94 -16.41
C ARG A 368 -30.42 -6.75 -15.30
N LEU A 369 -29.67 -7.81 -14.96
CA LEU A 369 -28.56 -7.76 -14.00
C LEU A 369 -27.53 -6.67 -14.36
N CYS A 370 -27.19 -6.50 -15.63
CA CYS A 370 -26.22 -5.50 -16.08
C CYS A 370 -26.78 -4.09 -16.27
N THR A 371 -28.10 -3.89 -16.16
CA THR A 371 -28.74 -2.59 -16.43
C THR A 371 -28.27 -1.49 -15.46
N PRO A 372 -28.24 -1.71 -14.13
CA PRO A 372 -27.73 -0.72 -13.17
C PRO A 372 -26.32 -0.22 -13.51
N ALA A 373 -25.42 -1.12 -13.90
CA ALA A 373 -24.06 -0.77 -14.30
C ALA A 373 -24.01 0.14 -15.54
N LYS A 374 -24.87 -0.11 -16.55
CA LYS A 374 -24.92 0.73 -17.76
C LYS A 374 -25.50 2.10 -17.48
N ASP A 375 -26.51 2.18 -16.62
CA ASP A 375 -27.16 3.44 -16.28
C ASP A 375 -26.27 4.31 -15.38
N ASP A 376 -25.55 3.71 -14.44
CA ASP A 376 -24.49 4.39 -13.68
C ASP A 376 -23.43 5.00 -14.62
N LEU A 377 -22.91 4.21 -15.57
CA LEU A 377 -21.92 4.71 -16.53
C LEU A 377 -22.47 5.86 -17.38
N LYS A 378 -23.74 5.83 -17.81
CA LYS A 378 -24.35 6.96 -18.53
C LYS A 378 -24.41 8.19 -17.62
N ARG A 379 -24.88 8.02 -16.39
CA ARG A 379 -25.04 9.11 -15.42
C ARG A 379 -23.71 9.79 -15.10
N LEU A 380 -22.62 9.03 -14.93
CA LEU A 380 -21.26 9.57 -14.75
C LEU A 380 -20.77 10.46 -15.90
N HIS A 381 -21.33 10.35 -17.11
CA HIS A 381 -20.98 11.22 -18.24
C HIS A 381 -21.90 12.44 -18.36
N THR A 382 -23.12 12.38 -17.79
CA THR A 382 -24.16 13.39 -18.02
C THR A 382 -24.51 14.25 -16.81
N ASP A 383 -24.20 13.79 -15.59
CA ASP A 383 -24.61 14.41 -14.31
C ASP A 383 -23.38 14.73 -13.44
N ILE A 384 -23.03 16.02 -13.35
CA ILE A 384 -21.87 16.47 -12.58
C ILE A 384 -22.08 16.38 -11.07
N GLU A 385 -23.30 16.59 -10.57
CA GLU A 385 -23.56 16.49 -9.13
C GLU A 385 -23.41 15.03 -8.66
N TYR A 386 -23.85 14.08 -9.50
CA TYR A 386 -23.58 12.67 -9.26
C TYR A 386 -22.09 12.33 -9.27
N VAL A 387 -21.33 12.86 -10.25
CA VAL A 387 -19.88 12.65 -10.33
C VAL A 387 -19.15 13.16 -9.08
N LYS A 388 -19.55 14.32 -8.54
CA LYS A 388 -18.98 14.84 -7.29
C LYS A 388 -19.27 13.90 -6.12
N SER A 389 -20.51 13.41 -6.00
CA SER A 389 -20.89 12.44 -4.98
C SER A 389 -20.06 11.15 -5.09
N GLU A 390 -20.00 10.55 -6.27
CA GLU A 390 -19.24 9.33 -6.52
C GLU A 390 -17.74 9.51 -6.29
N MET A 391 -17.19 10.64 -6.71
CA MET A 391 -15.80 10.99 -6.40
C MET A 391 -15.57 11.14 -4.90
N GLY A 392 -16.55 11.67 -4.16
CA GLY A 392 -16.49 11.77 -2.71
C GLY A 392 -16.30 10.42 -2.00
N TYR A 393 -16.84 9.35 -2.58
CA TYR A 393 -16.77 7.98 -2.06
C TYR A 393 -15.69 7.11 -2.70
N ALA A 394 -15.10 7.54 -3.81
CA ALA A 394 -14.08 6.77 -4.53
C ALA A 394 -12.75 6.70 -3.75
N ASP A 395 -12.17 5.50 -3.66
CA ASP A 395 -10.83 5.32 -3.11
C ASP A 395 -9.79 6.09 -3.95
N ASP A 396 -8.79 6.66 -3.29
CA ASP A 396 -7.76 7.45 -3.96
C ASP A 396 -7.01 6.64 -5.04
N SER A 397 -6.84 5.33 -4.85
CA SER A 397 -6.19 4.40 -5.78
C SER A 397 -6.94 4.24 -7.11
N GLU A 398 -8.27 4.29 -7.12
CA GLU A 398 -9.09 4.19 -8.34
C GLU A 398 -8.84 5.37 -9.30
N THR A 399 -8.41 6.49 -8.74
CA THR A 399 -8.17 7.77 -9.43
C THR A 399 -6.69 8.11 -9.56
N GLU A 400 -5.78 7.21 -9.18
CA GLU A 400 -4.35 7.47 -9.23
C GLU A 400 -3.88 7.71 -10.67
N ILE A 401 -3.11 8.79 -10.83
CA ILE A 401 -2.58 9.22 -12.11
C ILE A 401 -1.10 8.85 -12.17
N ASN A 402 -0.73 8.01 -13.13
CA ASN A 402 0.67 7.70 -13.42
C ASN A 402 1.29 8.80 -14.30
N ASP A 403 2.42 9.35 -13.87
CA ASP A 403 3.19 10.36 -14.62
C ASP A 403 3.86 9.80 -15.90
N MET A 404 3.81 8.48 -16.12
CA MET A 404 4.34 7.79 -17.30
C MET A 404 3.46 7.97 -18.55
N ASP A 405 2.19 8.34 -18.39
CA ASP A 405 1.21 8.41 -19.49
C ASP A 405 1.25 9.74 -20.27
N ASN A 406 2.06 10.70 -19.83
CA ASN A 406 2.06 12.07 -20.36
C ASN A 406 2.87 12.27 -21.66
N GLU A 407 3.50 11.23 -22.22
CA GLU A 407 4.24 11.34 -23.50
C GLU A 407 3.37 11.11 -24.75
N ASN A 408 2.11 10.66 -24.62
CA ASN A 408 1.23 10.36 -25.77
C ASN A 408 -0.12 11.09 -25.70
N ILE A 409 -0.11 12.42 -25.71
CA ILE A 409 -1.31 13.21 -26.02
C ILE A 409 -1.19 13.67 -27.48
N GLY A 410 -1.56 12.77 -28.39
CA GLY A 410 -1.60 13.02 -29.82
C GLY A 410 -2.24 11.86 -30.55
N GLY A 411 -3.56 11.92 -30.75
CA GLY A 411 -4.28 11.03 -31.66
C GLY A 411 -5.18 10.02 -30.96
N SER A 412 -6.44 10.03 -31.36
CA SER A 412 -7.39 8.94 -31.18
C SER A 412 -6.82 7.63 -31.74
N GLU A 413 -6.31 6.74 -30.90
CA GLU A 413 -6.32 5.28 -31.08
C GLU A 413 -5.81 4.57 -29.81
N SER A 414 -6.59 3.58 -29.38
CA SER A 414 -6.40 2.60 -28.27
C SER A 414 -5.23 2.80 -27.30
N ILE A 415 -5.53 3.33 -26.10
CA ILE A 415 -4.68 3.25 -24.90
C ILE A 415 -5.37 2.32 -23.90
N ASP A 416 -5.36 1.04 -24.24
CA ASP A 416 -5.74 -0.07 -23.36
C ASP A 416 -4.47 -0.80 -22.95
N ASP A 417 -3.73 -0.26 -21.97
CA ASP A 417 -2.74 -1.06 -21.24
C ASP A 417 -2.40 -0.41 -19.89
N VAL A 418 -2.40 -1.26 -18.85
CA VAL A 418 -1.90 -1.08 -17.48
C VAL A 418 -2.70 -0.18 -16.52
N ILE A 419 -3.70 -0.77 -15.85
CA ILE A 419 -4.02 -0.46 -14.44
C ILE A 419 -4.40 -1.79 -13.78
N ALA A 420 -3.69 -2.15 -12.71
CA ALA A 420 -4.00 -3.32 -11.89
C ALA A 420 -5.36 -3.11 -11.21
N VAL A 421 -6.23 -4.11 -11.30
CA VAL A 421 -7.47 -4.17 -10.52
C VAL A 421 -7.12 -4.72 -9.16
N THR A 422 -7.41 -3.94 -8.13
CA THR A 422 -7.41 -4.35 -6.73
C THR A 422 -8.66 -5.17 -6.44
N ASP A 423 -8.51 -6.26 -5.69
CA ASP A 423 -9.63 -6.92 -5.01
C ASP A 423 -10.01 -6.04 -3.81
N ASP A 424 -10.75 -4.95 -4.06
CA ASP A 424 -11.23 -4.07 -3.00
C ASP A 424 -12.49 -4.66 -2.35
N MET A 425 -12.38 -5.04 -1.08
CA MET A 425 -13.50 -4.96 -0.15
C MET A 425 -13.87 -3.48 -0.03
N GLN A 426 -15.08 -3.10 -0.43
CA GLN A 426 -15.59 -1.74 -0.30
C GLN A 426 -15.59 -1.28 1.15
N THR A 427 -14.56 -0.53 1.55
CA THR A 427 -14.54 0.20 2.81
C THR A 427 -15.00 1.63 2.57
N ASN A 428 -16.32 1.81 2.39
CA ASN A 428 -16.87 3.16 2.30
C ASN A 428 -16.87 3.82 3.68
N SER A 429 -16.02 4.84 3.81
CA SER A 429 -15.94 5.74 4.95
C SER A 429 -16.89 6.92 4.74
N ILE A 430 -17.85 7.09 5.66
CA ILE A 430 -18.63 8.33 5.79
C ILE A 430 -18.62 8.72 7.28
N GLU A 431 -18.14 9.95 7.51
CA GLU A 431 -18.27 10.86 8.67
C GLU A 431 -17.82 10.36 10.08
N THR A 432 -17.01 11.08 10.87
CA THR A 432 -16.22 12.31 10.72
C THR A 432 -15.08 12.31 11.78
N THR A 433 -14.02 13.11 11.51
CA THR A 433 -12.72 13.31 12.21
C THR A 433 -11.78 12.08 12.29
N ASP A 434 -10.54 12.05 11.80
CA ASP A 434 -9.71 13.00 11.04
C ASP A 434 -8.77 12.25 10.08
N LYS A 435 -9.17 12.15 8.80
CA LYS A 435 -8.40 12.42 7.56
C LYS A 435 -9.31 12.05 6.37
N LYS A 436 -9.97 13.05 5.75
CA LYS A 436 -10.76 12.82 4.52
C LYS A 436 -9.83 12.34 3.39
N SER A 437 -10.30 11.42 2.53
CA SER A 437 -9.54 11.01 1.33
C SER A 437 -9.31 12.21 0.42
N CYS A 438 -8.28 12.14 -0.44
CA CYS A 438 -8.00 13.21 -1.39
C CYS A 438 -9.20 13.44 -2.32
N ASN A 439 -9.86 12.38 -2.78
CA ASN A 439 -11.04 12.48 -3.62
C ASN A 439 -12.24 13.11 -2.90
N SER A 440 -12.48 12.78 -1.62
CA SER A 440 -13.49 13.44 -0.78
C SER A 440 -13.25 14.94 -0.67
N ILE A 441 -12.01 15.35 -0.42
CA ILE A 441 -11.63 16.77 -0.34
C ILE A 441 -11.83 17.47 -1.69
N ILE A 442 -11.47 16.82 -2.80
CA ILE A 442 -11.66 17.37 -4.15
C ILE A 442 -13.15 17.53 -4.46
N ALA A 443 -14.00 16.56 -4.11
CA ALA A 443 -15.45 16.64 -4.29
C ALA A 443 -16.05 17.83 -3.53
N GLU A 444 -15.64 18.05 -2.28
CA GLU A 444 -16.03 19.23 -1.51
C GLU A 444 -15.51 20.54 -2.13
N ALA A 445 -14.27 20.54 -2.62
CA ALA A 445 -13.70 21.69 -3.31
C ALA A 445 -14.46 22.03 -4.61
N LEU A 446 -14.96 21.03 -5.33
CA LEU A 446 -15.82 21.21 -6.52
C LEU A 446 -17.20 21.77 -6.19
N ASN A 447 -17.73 21.50 -4.98
CA ASN A 447 -18.96 22.13 -4.50
C ASN A 447 -18.75 23.61 -4.14
N VAL A 448 -17.59 23.93 -3.57
CA VAL A 448 -17.23 25.29 -3.18
C VAL A 448 -16.85 26.12 -4.42
N TYR A 449 -16.04 25.57 -5.33
CA TYR A 449 -15.50 26.26 -6.51
C TYR A 449 -15.68 25.42 -7.79
N PRO A 450 -16.86 25.47 -8.44
CA PRO A 450 -17.20 24.63 -9.59
C PRO A 450 -16.22 24.74 -10.77
N GLN A 451 -15.59 25.90 -10.97
CA GLN A 451 -14.60 26.11 -12.03
C GLN A 451 -13.36 25.21 -11.88
N LEU A 452 -13.11 24.65 -10.68
CA LEU A 452 -12.04 23.66 -10.44
C LEU A 452 -12.13 22.44 -11.37
N ILE A 453 -13.32 22.14 -11.91
CA ILE A 453 -13.50 21.05 -12.88
C ILE A 453 -12.64 21.20 -14.14
N TYR A 454 -12.24 22.42 -14.48
CA TYR A 454 -11.40 22.72 -15.65
C TYR A 454 -9.90 22.60 -15.38
N ASP A 455 -9.50 22.31 -14.14
CA ASP A 455 -8.13 21.95 -13.82
C ASP A 455 -7.74 20.63 -14.53
N PRO A 456 -6.62 20.56 -15.29
CA PRO A 456 -6.25 19.37 -16.02
C PRO A 456 -6.02 18.12 -15.16
N TYR A 457 -5.56 18.27 -13.91
CA TYR A 457 -5.36 17.16 -13.00
C TYR A 457 -6.70 16.65 -12.47
N ILE A 458 -7.63 17.54 -12.10
CA ILE A 458 -8.99 17.17 -11.66
C ILE A 458 -9.78 16.51 -12.80
N GLU A 459 -9.75 17.07 -14.01
CA GLU A 459 -10.35 16.46 -15.20
C GLU A 459 -9.80 15.04 -15.43
N LYS A 460 -8.48 14.85 -15.34
CA LYS A 460 -7.84 13.54 -15.49
C LYS A 460 -8.29 12.57 -14.40
N LYS A 461 -8.46 13.01 -13.15
CA LYS A 461 -9.00 12.16 -12.07
C LYS A 461 -10.44 11.71 -12.34
N ILE A 462 -11.32 12.62 -12.78
CA ILE A 462 -12.71 12.27 -13.13
C ILE A 462 -12.74 11.25 -14.27
N ARG A 463 -11.98 11.49 -15.34
CA ARG A 463 -11.89 10.55 -16.48
C ARG A 463 -11.34 9.18 -16.04
N GLN A 464 -10.36 9.19 -15.16
CA GLN A 464 -9.74 7.98 -14.62
C GLN A 464 -10.71 7.19 -13.73
N MET A 465 -11.50 7.87 -12.89
CA MET A 465 -12.58 7.27 -12.10
C MET A 465 -13.61 6.57 -13.01
N VAL A 466 -14.08 7.24 -14.07
CA VAL A 466 -15.03 6.65 -15.03
C VAL A 466 -14.43 5.46 -15.78
N LYS A 467 -13.16 5.54 -16.15
CA LYS A 467 -12.43 4.42 -16.79
C LYS A 467 -12.31 3.24 -15.83
N SER A 468 -11.95 3.50 -14.57
CA SER A 468 -11.84 2.49 -13.51
C SER A 468 -13.19 1.80 -13.27
N ARG A 469 -14.26 2.58 -13.08
CA ARG A 469 -15.62 2.07 -12.86
C ARG A 469 -16.10 1.19 -14.02
N ARG A 470 -15.85 1.60 -15.27
CA ARG A 470 -16.19 0.80 -16.46
C ARG A 470 -15.41 -0.53 -16.50
N ARG A 471 -14.12 -0.51 -16.19
CA ARG A 471 -13.30 -1.73 -16.11
C ARG A 471 -13.81 -2.65 -15.01
N SER A 472 -14.11 -2.09 -13.83
CA SER A 472 -14.69 -2.80 -12.69
C SER A 472 -15.98 -3.54 -13.07
N TYR A 473 -16.92 -2.85 -13.72
CA TYR A 473 -18.18 -3.44 -14.17
C TYR A 473 -17.97 -4.54 -15.23
N ARG A 474 -17.08 -4.31 -16.20
CA ARG A 474 -16.71 -5.33 -17.20
C ARG A 474 -15.94 -6.51 -16.60
N ALA A 475 -15.39 -6.35 -15.39
CA ALA A 475 -14.77 -7.40 -14.63
C ALA A 475 -15.78 -8.21 -13.79
N GLY A 476 -17.07 -7.83 -13.73
CA GLY A 476 -18.10 -8.52 -12.95
C GLY A 476 -18.49 -7.84 -11.64
N LYS A 477 -17.95 -6.66 -11.35
CA LYS A 477 -18.24 -5.91 -10.13
C LYS A 477 -19.51 -5.06 -10.29
N ILE A 478 -20.67 -5.69 -10.45
CA ILE A 478 -21.96 -5.00 -10.71
C ILE A 478 -22.59 -4.53 -9.38
N PRO A 479 -23.17 -3.30 -9.32
CA PRO A 479 -23.92 -2.83 -8.15
C PRO A 479 -25.31 -3.50 -8.09
N LEU A 480 -25.62 -4.17 -6.98
CA LEU A 480 -26.88 -4.88 -6.73
C LEU A 480 -27.41 -4.60 -5.33
N SER A 481 -28.70 -4.84 -5.09
CA SER A 481 -29.29 -4.61 -3.77
C SER A 481 -28.79 -5.63 -2.75
N GLY A 482 -28.32 -5.15 -1.59
CA GLY A 482 -27.71 -6.00 -0.58
C GLY A 482 -26.66 -5.29 0.25
N TYR A 483 -26.18 -5.98 1.28
CA TYR A 483 -25.06 -5.54 2.12
C TYR A 483 -24.33 -6.72 2.77
N TYR A 484 -23.12 -6.48 3.28
CA TYR A 484 -22.36 -7.45 4.06
C TYR A 484 -22.81 -7.41 5.52
N SER A 485 -23.29 -8.54 6.03
CA SER A 485 -23.84 -8.78 7.35
C SER A 485 -22.98 -9.79 8.09
N TYR A 486 -22.83 -9.69 9.41
CA TYR A 486 -22.26 -10.81 10.17
C TYR A 486 -23.22 -11.99 10.15
N ALA A 487 -22.68 -13.17 9.87
CA ALA A 487 -23.38 -14.42 10.12
C ALA A 487 -23.43 -14.63 11.63
N ALA A 488 -24.64 -14.74 12.17
CA ALA A 488 -24.90 -14.96 13.57
C ALA A 488 -25.64 -16.28 13.78
N PRO A 489 -25.28 -17.05 14.83
CA PRO A 489 -26.08 -18.20 15.18
C PRO A 489 -27.37 -17.79 15.90
N ASP A 490 -28.32 -18.70 15.96
CA ASP A 490 -29.53 -18.54 16.77
C ASP A 490 -29.16 -18.51 18.26
N MET A 491 -28.99 -17.31 18.80
CA MET A 491 -28.62 -17.10 20.22
C MET A 491 -29.71 -17.54 21.19
N TYR A 492 -30.96 -17.66 20.73
CA TYR A 492 -32.04 -18.21 21.52
C TYR A 492 -31.86 -19.73 21.67
N ALA A 493 -31.56 -20.44 20.57
CA ALA A 493 -31.21 -21.87 20.62
C ALA A 493 -30.00 -22.13 21.53
N PHE A 494 -28.99 -21.25 21.49
CA PHE A 494 -27.85 -21.36 22.38
C PHE A 494 -28.23 -21.17 23.86
N CYS A 495 -29.19 -20.28 24.17
CA CYS A 495 -29.71 -20.13 25.53
C CYS A 495 -30.57 -21.31 25.98
N GLU A 496 -31.36 -21.93 25.09
CA GLU A 496 -32.06 -23.19 25.40
C GLU A 496 -31.07 -24.28 25.80
N TYR A 497 -29.96 -24.41 25.07
CA TYR A 497 -28.88 -25.32 25.41
C TYR A 497 -28.27 -25.01 26.78
N LEU A 498 -27.89 -23.76 27.04
CA LEU A 498 -27.20 -23.38 28.28
C LEU A 498 -28.10 -23.44 29.52
N PHE A 499 -29.28 -22.82 29.46
CA PHE A 499 -30.13 -22.57 30.63
C PHE A 499 -31.22 -23.63 30.83
N CYS A 500 -31.72 -24.23 29.75
CA CYS A 500 -32.73 -25.30 29.82
C CYS A 500 -32.12 -26.71 29.81
N GLY A 501 -30.84 -26.84 29.40
CA GLY A 501 -30.16 -28.13 29.29
C GLY A 501 -30.59 -28.95 28.06
N GLU A 502 -31.14 -28.29 27.04
CA GLU A 502 -31.64 -28.97 25.84
C GLU A 502 -30.50 -29.31 24.88
N SER A 503 -30.24 -30.61 24.66
CA SER A 503 -29.16 -31.06 23.78
C SER A 503 -29.45 -30.85 22.29
N ASN A 504 -30.72 -30.71 21.91
CA ASN A 504 -31.19 -30.42 20.56
C ASN A 504 -32.20 -29.27 20.63
N PRO A 505 -31.72 -28.02 20.79
CA PRO A 505 -32.61 -26.87 20.97
C PRO A 505 -33.46 -26.63 19.72
N GLU A 506 -34.66 -26.08 19.93
CA GLU A 506 -35.62 -25.79 18.84
C GLU A 506 -35.23 -24.48 18.13
N GLY A 507 -34.76 -23.48 18.88
CA GLY A 507 -34.46 -22.16 18.35
C GLY A 507 -35.70 -21.38 17.91
N LEU A 508 -35.48 -20.21 17.30
CA LEU A 508 -36.54 -19.36 16.76
C LEU A 508 -36.56 -19.36 15.23
N VAL A 509 -35.44 -19.65 14.58
CA VAL A 509 -35.33 -19.65 13.12
C VAL A 509 -35.49 -21.08 12.58
N PRO A 510 -36.54 -21.37 11.79
CA PRO A 510 -36.74 -22.71 11.21
C PRO A 510 -35.69 -23.09 10.17
N LYS A 511 -35.61 -24.38 9.84
CA LYS A 511 -34.81 -24.88 8.71
C LYS A 511 -35.17 -24.13 7.42
N ASN A 512 -34.17 -23.88 6.56
CA ASN A 512 -34.26 -23.12 5.31
C ASN A 512 -34.64 -21.64 5.45
N HIS A 513 -34.75 -21.13 6.68
CA HIS A 513 -35.02 -19.73 6.93
C HIS A 513 -33.80 -19.02 7.54
N ILE A 514 -33.79 -17.70 7.39
CA ILE A 514 -32.94 -16.78 8.15
C ILE A 514 -33.78 -15.66 8.72
N TYR A 515 -33.30 -15.04 9.80
CA TYR A 515 -33.85 -13.78 10.29
C TYR A 515 -32.84 -12.66 10.05
N ASN A 516 -33.33 -11.53 9.53
CA ASN A 516 -32.55 -10.31 9.39
C ASN A 516 -33.49 -9.13 9.64
N LYS A 517 -33.23 -8.39 10.73
CA LYS A 517 -34.11 -7.30 11.19
C LYS A 517 -34.34 -6.25 10.10
N HIS A 518 -33.28 -5.80 9.42
CA HIS A 518 -33.37 -4.80 8.36
C HIS A 518 -34.35 -5.21 7.25
N TYR A 519 -34.30 -6.47 6.82
CA TYR A 519 -35.17 -6.98 5.76
C TYR A 519 -36.60 -7.29 6.24
N ASP A 520 -36.78 -7.72 7.49
CA ASP A 520 -38.12 -7.88 8.09
C ASP A 520 -38.82 -6.51 8.18
N GLU A 521 -38.12 -5.48 8.66
CA GLU A 521 -38.63 -4.11 8.74
C GLU A 521 -38.94 -3.49 7.36
N LYS A 522 -38.20 -3.89 6.31
CA LYS A 522 -38.49 -3.49 4.93
C LYS A 522 -39.86 -4.01 4.46
N GLY A 523 -40.36 -5.09 5.05
CA GLY A 523 -41.71 -5.63 4.91
C GLY A 523 -42.01 -6.34 3.59
N ASN A 524 -41.39 -5.93 2.48
CA ASN A 524 -41.64 -6.45 1.12
C ASN A 524 -40.64 -7.51 0.64
N VAL A 525 -39.73 -7.96 1.50
CA VAL A 525 -38.75 -9.00 1.20
C VAL A 525 -39.28 -10.34 1.68
N GLU A 526 -39.18 -11.37 0.85
CA GLU A 526 -39.60 -12.75 1.15
C GLU A 526 -38.41 -13.71 1.07
N HIS A 527 -37.53 -13.49 0.11
CA HIS A 527 -36.40 -14.36 -0.19
C HIS A 527 -35.09 -13.57 -0.19
N LEU A 528 -34.02 -14.24 0.24
CA LEU A 528 -32.68 -13.66 0.33
C LEU A 528 -31.64 -14.64 -0.22
N ILE A 529 -30.66 -14.10 -0.92
CA ILE A 529 -29.43 -14.81 -1.29
C ILE A 529 -28.32 -14.43 -0.31
N CYS A 530 -27.75 -15.45 0.32
CA CYS A 530 -26.57 -15.36 1.16
C CYS A 530 -25.36 -15.88 0.38
N LEU A 531 -24.29 -15.09 0.34
CA LEU A 531 -23.04 -15.39 -0.39
C LEU A 531 -21.84 -15.04 0.49
N ARG A 532 -20.73 -15.76 0.34
CA ARG A 532 -19.47 -15.46 1.04
C ARG A 532 -18.30 -15.47 0.07
N SER A 533 -17.35 -14.56 0.27
CA SER A 533 -16.10 -14.52 -0.52
C SER A 533 -14.99 -15.31 0.20
N PRO A 534 -14.15 -16.06 -0.53
CA PRO A 534 -14.24 -16.34 -1.96
C PRO A 534 -15.39 -17.31 -2.27
N HIS A 535 -16.13 -17.05 -3.36
CA HIS A 535 -17.16 -17.96 -3.87
C HIS A 535 -16.58 -18.80 -5.00
N LEU A 536 -16.47 -20.11 -4.85
CA LEU A 536 -15.66 -20.93 -5.76
C LEU A 536 -16.50 -21.95 -6.54
N SER A 537 -17.61 -22.40 -5.95
CA SER A 537 -18.47 -23.43 -6.53
C SER A 537 -19.95 -23.01 -6.63
N ARG A 538 -20.69 -23.61 -7.58
CA ARG A 538 -22.14 -23.41 -7.75
C ARG A 538 -22.97 -23.86 -6.55
N TYR A 539 -22.41 -24.67 -5.65
CA TYR A 539 -23.05 -25.14 -4.41
C TYR A 539 -22.94 -24.14 -3.25
N GLU A 540 -22.36 -22.95 -3.46
CA GLU A 540 -22.15 -21.92 -2.43
C GLU A 540 -23.19 -20.79 -2.50
N TYR A 541 -24.35 -21.05 -3.12
CA TYR A 541 -25.49 -20.13 -3.17
C TYR A 541 -26.47 -20.43 -2.03
N GLY A 542 -26.41 -19.62 -0.97
CA GLY A 542 -27.33 -19.74 0.18
C GLY A 542 -28.68 -19.10 -0.10
N LYS A 543 -29.57 -19.79 -0.83
CA LYS A 543 -30.97 -19.36 -1.03
C LYS A 543 -31.79 -19.63 0.23
N LYS A 544 -32.36 -18.59 0.85
CA LYS A 544 -33.11 -18.70 2.12
C LYS A 544 -34.37 -17.85 2.12
N ASP A 545 -35.37 -18.33 2.84
CA ASP A 545 -36.59 -17.59 3.13
C ASP A 545 -36.38 -16.69 4.35
N LEU A 546 -36.96 -15.49 4.32
CA LEU A 546 -36.94 -14.58 5.44
C LEU A 546 -38.07 -14.90 6.41
N ILE A 547 -37.75 -15.29 7.65
CA ILE A 547 -38.77 -15.48 8.69
C ILE A 547 -39.30 -14.13 9.17
N LYS A 548 -40.63 -14.00 9.25
CA LYS A 548 -41.34 -12.84 9.82
C LYS A 548 -42.10 -13.29 11.05
N SER A 549 -41.53 -13.07 12.24
CA SER A 549 -42.06 -13.58 13.51
C SER A 549 -41.89 -12.56 14.62
N ASP A 550 -42.94 -12.34 15.42
CA ASP A 550 -42.89 -11.44 16.58
C ASP A 550 -41.88 -11.91 17.62
N LYS A 551 -41.67 -13.23 17.76
CA LYS A 551 -40.63 -13.77 18.65
C LYS A 551 -39.23 -13.39 18.17
N CYS A 552 -38.95 -13.50 16.87
CA CYS A 552 -37.66 -13.09 16.32
C CYS A 552 -37.44 -11.58 16.50
N ARG A 553 -38.47 -10.77 16.28
CA ARG A 553 -38.42 -9.33 16.54
C ARG A 553 -38.12 -9.02 17.99
N GLU A 554 -38.75 -9.74 18.93
CA GLU A 554 -38.55 -9.52 20.36
C GLU A 554 -37.15 -9.90 20.83
N TRP A 555 -36.68 -11.10 20.47
CA TRP A 555 -35.44 -11.66 21.00
C TRP A 555 -34.19 -11.19 20.26
N PHE A 556 -34.29 -10.91 18.95
CA PHE A 556 -33.17 -10.43 18.13
C PHE A 556 -33.22 -8.93 17.84
N LYS A 557 -34.05 -8.13 18.55
CA LYS A 557 -34.20 -6.68 18.32
C LYS A 557 -32.90 -5.87 18.36
N TYR A 558 -31.90 -6.34 19.10
CA TYR A 558 -30.61 -5.65 19.25
C TYR A 558 -29.58 -6.03 18.17
N MET A 559 -29.88 -7.05 17.37
CA MET A 559 -29.07 -7.48 16.23
C MET A 559 -29.52 -6.69 14.99
N GLU A 560 -28.98 -5.49 14.84
CA GLU A 560 -29.47 -4.48 13.88
C GLU A 560 -29.31 -4.88 12.42
N SER A 561 -28.14 -5.41 12.07
CA SER A 561 -27.76 -5.75 10.69
C SER A 561 -27.22 -7.18 10.55
N ASP A 562 -27.17 -7.94 11.64
CA ASP A 562 -26.71 -9.33 11.63
C ASP A 562 -27.75 -10.25 10.98
N THR A 563 -27.28 -11.36 10.43
CA THR A 563 -28.15 -12.39 9.83
C THR A 563 -28.12 -13.62 10.71
N VAL A 564 -29.25 -13.86 11.39
CA VAL A 564 -29.43 -14.99 12.30
C VAL A 564 -29.78 -16.22 11.48
N VAL A 565 -28.97 -17.27 11.64
CA VAL A 565 -29.07 -18.52 10.91
C VAL A 565 -29.60 -19.61 11.83
N SER A 566 -30.52 -20.42 11.29
CA SER A 566 -31.10 -21.57 11.99
C SER A 566 -30.06 -22.60 12.41
N CYS A 567 -30.21 -23.15 13.62
CA CYS A 567 -29.46 -24.31 14.09
C CYS A 567 -29.86 -25.64 13.42
N HIS A 568 -30.86 -25.62 12.53
CA HIS A 568 -31.34 -26.79 11.77
C HIS A 568 -30.91 -26.77 10.29
N ASP A 569 -30.09 -25.78 9.91
CA ASP A 569 -29.72 -25.52 8.53
C ASP A 569 -28.25 -25.82 8.23
N LEU A 570 -27.94 -26.16 6.97
CA LEU A 570 -26.58 -26.43 6.50
C LEU A 570 -25.90 -25.19 5.89
N LEU A 571 -26.46 -23.98 6.04
CA LEU A 571 -25.93 -22.75 5.45
C LEU A 571 -24.47 -22.50 5.82
N SER A 572 -24.06 -22.85 7.04
CA SER A 572 -22.65 -22.75 7.46
C SER A 572 -21.72 -23.61 6.59
N LYS A 573 -22.18 -24.77 6.14
CA LYS A 573 -21.46 -25.65 5.19
C LYS A 573 -21.59 -25.18 3.75
N THR A 574 -22.75 -24.62 3.36
CA THR A 574 -22.95 -24.01 2.04
C THR A 574 -21.96 -22.87 1.80
N LEU A 575 -21.76 -21.99 2.80
CA LEU A 575 -20.89 -20.81 2.70
C LEU A 575 -19.50 -21.03 3.32
N GLN A 576 -19.22 -22.26 3.79
CA GLN A 576 -17.98 -22.66 4.45
C GLN A 576 -17.58 -21.72 5.59
N MET A 577 -18.57 -21.17 6.31
CA MET A 577 -18.41 -20.12 7.31
C MET A 577 -18.43 -20.65 8.74
N ASP A 578 -17.75 -19.91 9.61
CA ASP A 578 -17.87 -20.00 11.07
C ASP A 578 -18.60 -18.76 11.61
N TRP A 579 -18.64 -18.64 12.93
CA TRP A 579 -19.35 -17.56 13.63
C TRP A 579 -18.36 -16.61 14.33
N ASP A 580 -17.10 -16.59 13.89
CA ASP A 580 -16.02 -15.81 14.50
C ASP A 580 -15.97 -14.34 14.03
N GLY A 581 -16.99 -13.97 13.25
CA GLY A 581 -17.26 -12.67 12.63
C GLY A 581 -17.12 -12.69 11.12
N ASP A 582 -17.42 -13.84 10.51
CA ASP A 582 -17.58 -13.96 9.07
C ASP A 582 -18.68 -13.05 8.56
N GLU A 583 -18.35 -12.28 7.52
CA GLU A 583 -19.29 -11.44 6.80
C GLU A 583 -19.85 -12.20 5.60
N ILE A 584 -21.17 -12.31 5.53
CA ILE A 584 -21.91 -12.80 4.37
C ILE A 584 -22.57 -11.64 3.67
N LEU A 585 -22.49 -11.63 2.35
CA LEU A 585 -23.29 -10.78 1.49
C LEU A 585 -24.73 -11.32 1.51
N VAL A 586 -25.67 -10.50 1.96
CA VAL A 586 -27.10 -10.80 1.92
C VAL A 586 -27.76 -9.86 0.92
N SER A 587 -28.52 -10.42 -0.02
CA SER A 587 -29.10 -9.72 -1.16
C SER A 587 -30.57 -10.07 -1.35
N ASP A 588 -31.41 -9.05 -1.50
CA ASP A 588 -32.82 -9.12 -1.89
C ASP A 588 -33.04 -8.80 -3.37
N ASP A 589 -31.98 -8.88 -4.19
CA ASP A 589 -32.05 -8.58 -5.62
C ASP A 589 -32.85 -9.66 -6.37
N ALA A 590 -34.04 -9.27 -6.86
CA ALA A 590 -34.97 -10.18 -7.51
C ALA A 590 -34.42 -10.80 -8.80
N GLU A 591 -33.57 -10.08 -9.54
CA GLU A 591 -32.98 -10.61 -10.77
C GLU A 591 -31.91 -11.65 -10.43
N LEU A 592 -31.08 -11.39 -9.41
CA LEU A 592 -30.13 -12.39 -8.93
C LEU A 592 -30.85 -13.65 -8.41
N TRP A 593 -31.94 -13.49 -7.66
CA TRP A 593 -32.78 -14.60 -7.20
C TRP A 593 -33.25 -15.47 -8.37
N GLU A 594 -33.84 -14.84 -9.39
CA GLU A 594 -34.35 -15.52 -10.57
C GLU A 594 -33.24 -16.23 -11.36
N LEU A 595 -32.06 -15.63 -11.48
CA LEU A 595 -30.90 -16.25 -12.16
C LEU A 595 -30.31 -17.42 -11.38
N ALA A 596 -30.41 -17.42 -10.06
CA ALA A 596 -29.86 -18.43 -9.17
C ALA A 596 -30.83 -19.57 -8.82
N LYS A 597 -32.11 -19.46 -9.20
CA LYS A 597 -33.16 -20.41 -8.79
C LYS A 597 -32.81 -21.87 -9.10
N ASP A 598 -32.22 -22.14 -10.27
CA ASP A 598 -31.88 -23.49 -10.76
C ASP A 598 -30.49 -23.98 -10.28
N LEU A 599 -29.82 -23.21 -9.42
CA LEU A 599 -28.58 -23.65 -8.77
C LEU A 599 -28.87 -24.67 -7.64
N PRO A 600 -27.91 -25.53 -7.29
CA PRO A 600 -28.11 -26.54 -6.25
C PRO A 600 -28.47 -25.89 -4.91
N GLU A 601 -29.37 -26.54 -4.16
CA GLU A 601 -29.77 -26.11 -2.82
C GLU A 601 -28.92 -26.75 -1.71
N TYR A 602 -28.15 -27.77 -2.07
CA TYR A 602 -27.39 -28.61 -1.16
C TYR A 602 -25.91 -28.20 -1.14
N PRO A 603 -25.23 -28.21 0.02
CA PRO A 603 -23.84 -27.81 0.10
C PRO A 603 -22.90 -28.84 -0.54
N LEU A 604 -21.73 -28.36 -0.94
CA LEU A 604 -20.56 -29.20 -1.16
C LEU A 604 -19.98 -29.59 0.21
N TYR A 605 -19.85 -30.89 0.47
CA TYR A 605 -19.43 -31.41 1.78
C TYR A 605 -18.23 -32.35 1.67
N TYR A 606 -17.28 -32.15 2.59
CA TYR A 606 -16.08 -32.95 2.81
C TYR A 606 -15.53 -32.67 4.21
N VAL A 607 -14.75 -33.59 4.77
CA VAL A 607 -14.21 -33.49 6.13
C VAL A 607 -12.74 -33.09 6.10
N MET A 608 -12.43 -31.87 6.54
CA MET A 608 -11.07 -31.37 6.64
C MET A 608 -10.29 -31.99 7.80
N GLN A 609 -9.00 -32.21 7.59
CA GLN A 609 -8.12 -32.90 8.53
C GLN A 609 -7.13 -31.93 9.17
N GLN A 610 -6.67 -32.25 10.38
CA GLN A 610 -5.69 -31.45 11.11
C GLN A 610 -4.50 -32.31 11.55
N ALA A 611 -3.33 -31.71 11.66
CA ALA A 611 -2.14 -32.37 12.16
C ALA A 611 -2.22 -32.51 13.68
N GLU A 612 -1.76 -33.66 14.16
CA GLU A 612 -1.70 -34.00 15.58
C GLU A 612 -0.87 -33.00 16.40
N PRO A 613 -1.19 -32.84 17.70
CA PRO A 613 -0.35 -32.10 18.62
C PRO A 613 1.11 -32.61 18.60
N GLN A 614 2.06 -31.68 18.68
CA GLN A 614 3.47 -31.99 18.80
C GLN A 614 4.15 -31.02 19.77
N GLN A 615 5.37 -31.37 20.19
CA GLN A 615 6.18 -30.48 21.02
C GLN A 615 6.57 -29.22 20.22
N ILE A 616 6.40 -28.06 20.83
CA ILE A 616 6.83 -26.77 20.26
C ILE A 616 8.34 -26.67 20.46
N THR A 617 9.11 -26.98 19.41
CA THR A 617 10.56 -26.77 19.36
C THR A 617 10.93 -25.80 18.24
N LYS A 618 12.18 -25.35 18.22
CA LYS A 618 12.69 -24.48 17.15
C LYS A 618 12.59 -25.15 15.78
N GLU A 619 12.89 -26.44 15.71
CA GLU A 619 12.81 -27.28 14.51
C GLU A 619 11.35 -27.41 14.05
N ALA A 620 10.43 -27.69 14.98
CA ALA A 620 9.01 -27.81 14.65
C ALA A 620 8.42 -26.48 14.14
N ILE A 621 8.84 -25.34 14.71
CA ILE A 621 8.48 -24.00 14.22
C ILE A 621 9.02 -23.78 12.81
N PHE A 622 10.29 -24.09 12.58
CA PHE A 622 10.94 -23.94 11.28
C PHE A 622 10.25 -24.75 10.19
N ASP A 623 10.02 -26.04 10.45
CA ASP A 623 9.36 -26.96 9.51
C ASP A 623 7.93 -26.50 9.20
N THR A 624 7.21 -26.01 10.21
CA THR A 624 5.85 -25.48 10.04
C THR A 624 5.82 -24.24 9.16
N LEU A 625 6.76 -23.30 9.36
CA LEU A 625 6.86 -22.07 8.57
C LEU A 625 7.22 -22.37 7.12
N ILE A 626 8.22 -23.22 6.85
CA ILE A 626 8.62 -23.60 5.48
C ILE A 626 7.44 -24.19 4.74
N LYS A 627 6.79 -25.19 5.35
CA LYS A 627 5.61 -25.83 4.77
C LYS A 627 4.51 -24.82 4.45
N GLY A 628 4.28 -23.84 5.33
CA GLY A 628 3.30 -22.78 5.13
C GLY A 628 3.67 -21.79 4.02
N PHE A 629 4.96 -21.53 3.80
CA PHE A 629 5.48 -20.62 2.77
C PHE A 629 5.29 -21.16 1.34
N ASP A 630 5.40 -22.48 1.17
CA ASP A 630 5.31 -23.13 -0.14
C ASP A 630 3.86 -23.26 -0.64
N ASN A 631 2.86 -22.90 0.17
CA ASN A 631 1.44 -23.14 -0.10
C ASN A 631 0.75 -22.02 -0.92
N ASN A 632 1.24 -21.74 -2.13
CA ASN A 632 0.62 -20.78 -3.07
C ASN A 632 -0.61 -21.32 -3.82
N VAL A 633 -1.30 -22.31 -3.26
CA VAL A 633 -2.37 -23.07 -3.92
C VAL A 633 -3.64 -22.25 -4.17
N ILE A 634 -3.99 -21.32 -3.28
CA ILE A 634 -5.29 -20.61 -3.30
C ILE A 634 -5.49 -19.86 -4.63
N GLY A 635 -4.49 -19.08 -5.06
CA GLY A 635 -4.56 -18.31 -6.29
C GLY A 635 -4.51 -19.20 -7.54
N ASP A 636 -3.75 -20.29 -7.48
CA ASP A 636 -3.61 -21.24 -8.59
C ASP A 636 -4.90 -22.04 -8.80
N SER A 637 -5.50 -22.56 -7.72
CA SER A 637 -6.75 -23.33 -7.79
C SER A 637 -7.95 -22.46 -8.15
N SER A 638 -8.03 -21.23 -7.63
CA SER A 638 -9.05 -20.24 -8.05
C SER A 638 -8.94 -19.94 -9.54
N ASN A 639 -7.73 -19.69 -10.05
CA ASN A 639 -7.51 -19.48 -11.48
C ASN A 639 -7.85 -20.71 -12.32
N ALA A 640 -7.55 -21.93 -11.82
CA ALA A 640 -7.88 -23.18 -12.50
C ALA A 640 -9.40 -23.37 -12.64
N MET A 641 -10.17 -23.17 -11.55
CA MET A 641 -11.64 -23.21 -11.60
C MET A 641 -12.22 -22.18 -12.55
N THR A 642 -11.74 -20.92 -12.49
CA THR A 642 -12.23 -19.88 -13.41
C THR A 642 -11.90 -20.20 -14.88
N LYS A 643 -10.77 -20.86 -15.18
CA LYS A 643 -10.49 -21.37 -16.54
C LYS A 643 -11.52 -22.42 -16.96
N LEU A 644 -11.85 -23.36 -16.08
CA LEU A 644 -12.85 -24.40 -16.35
C LEU A 644 -14.24 -23.79 -16.59
N TRP A 645 -14.71 -22.87 -15.75
CA TRP A 645 -15.98 -22.15 -15.94
C TRP A 645 -16.11 -21.39 -17.28
N ASN A 646 -14.98 -21.11 -17.93
CA ASN A 646 -14.90 -20.34 -19.17
C ASN A 646 -14.25 -21.14 -20.31
N ALA A 647 -14.17 -22.47 -20.17
CA ALA A 647 -13.53 -23.31 -21.17
C ALA A 647 -14.33 -23.29 -22.49
N PRO A 648 -13.66 -23.30 -23.66
CA PRO A 648 -14.30 -23.11 -24.96
C PRO A 648 -15.17 -24.30 -25.41
N ASP A 649 -15.00 -25.46 -24.78
CA ASP A 649 -15.77 -26.70 -24.99
C ASP A 649 -17.05 -26.77 -24.14
N ILE A 650 -17.24 -25.86 -23.18
CA ILE A 650 -18.53 -25.69 -22.50
C ILE A 650 -19.58 -25.22 -23.49
N SER A 651 -20.72 -25.91 -23.51
CA SER A 651 -21.82 -25.66 -24.43
C SER A 651 -23.17 -25.74 -23.72
N GLY A 652 -24.26 -25.44 -24.44
CA GLY A 652 -25.62 -25.60 -23.89
C GLY A 652 -25.98 -27.06 -23.63
N ASP A 653 -25.39 -28.00 -24.38
CA ASP A 653 -25.65 -29.44 -24.24
C ASP A 653 -24.83 -30.06 -23.10
N ASN A 654 -23.70 -29.46 -22.74
CA ASN A 654 -22.85 -29.91 -21.64
C ASN A 654 -22.31 -28.73 -20.80
N PRO A 655 -23.18 -28.02 -20.07
CA PRO A 655 -22.79 -26.83 -19.31
C PRO A 655 -21.99 -27.16 -18.04
N LEU A 656 -21.99 -28.42 -17.58
CA LEU A 656 -21.37 -28.88 -16.33
C LEU A 656 -20.21 -29.88 -16.55
N LEU A 657 -19.59 -29.84 -17.74
CA LEU A 657 -18.52 -30.77 -18.16
C LEU A 657 -17.40 -30.95 -17.10
N TYR A 658 -17.12 -29.93 -16.30
CA TYR A 658 -16.03 -29.91 -15.34
C TYR A 658 -16.48 -29.75 -13.87
N ASP A 659 -17.76 -30.00 -13.55
CA ASP A 659 -18.31 -29.70 -12.22
C ASP A 659 -17.57 -30.42 -11.08
N ASP A 660 -17.30 -31.72 -11.21
CA ASP A 660 -16.58 -32.48 -10.18
C ASP A 660 -15.14 -31.98 -10.00
N ALA A 661 -14.44 -31.66 -11.08
CA ALA A 661 -13.10 -31.06 -11.01
C ALA A 661 -13.13 -29.69 -10.30
N VAL A 662 -14.13 -28.86 -10.58
CA VAL A 662 -14.32 -27.58 -9.88
C VAL A 662 -14.58 -27.80 -8.39
N ASN A 663 -15.43 -28.75 -8.02
CA ASN A 663 -15.73 -29.08 -6.63
C ASN A 663 -14.47 -29.57 -5.89
N VAL A 664 -13.67 -30.43 -6.51
CA VAL A 664 -12.40 -30.92 -5.96
C VAL A 664 -11.40 -29.78 -5.79
N TYR A 665 -11.28 -28.87 -6.75
CA TYR A 665 -10.39 -27.72 -6.63
C TYR A 665 -10.89 -26.68 -5.61
N CYS A 666 -12.21 -26.59 -5.37
CA CYS A 666 -12.77 -25.82 -4.26
C CYS A 666 -12.32 -26.42 -2.92
N ALA A 667 -12.50 -27.73 -2.70
CA ALA A 667 -12.01 -28.41 -1.50
C ALA A 667 -10.50 -28.22 -1.31
N TYR A 668 -9.72 -28.37 -2.37
CA TYR A 668 -8.28 -28.14 -2.35
C TYR A 668 -7.90 -26.70 -1.96
N SER A 669 -8.65 -25.70 -2.45
CA SER A 669 -8.47 -24.30 -2.05
C SER A 669 -8.74 -24.09 -0.56
N ASN A 670 -9.81 -24.69 -0.03
CA ASN A 670 -10.17 -24.57 1.39
C ASN A 670 -9.14 -25.25 2.31
N TYR A 671 -8.62 -26.42 1.94
CA TYR A 671 -7.45 -27.01 2.62
C TYR A 671 -6.25 -26.08 2.64
N ALA A 672 -5.97 -25.39 1.53
CA ALA A 672 -4.83 -24.48 1.45
C ALA A 672 -5.01 -23.20 2.30
N ILE A 673 -6.24 -22.68 2.43
CA ILE A 673 -6.55 -21.52 3.27
C ILE A 673 -6.20 -21.80 4.73
N ASP A 674 -6.60 -22.97 5.23
CA ASP A 674 -6.42 -23.34 6.63
C ASP A 674 -5.11 -24.05 6.94
N TYR A 675 -4.35 -24.43 5.91
CA TYR A 675 -3.06 -25.10 6.04
C TYR A 675 -2.11 -24.48 7.08
N PRO A 676 -1.93 -23.15 7.19
CA PRO A 676 -1.02 -22.59 8.18
C PRO A 676 -1.42 -22.89 9.63
N LYS A 677 -2.68 -23.28 9.88
CA LYS A 677 -3.18 -23.70 11.20
C LYS A 677 -3.39 -25.21 11.31
N THR A 678 -3.74 -25.88 10.22
CA THR A 678 -4.08 -27.31 10.23
C THR A 678 -2.88 -28.19 9.93
N GLY A 679 -1.91 -27.72 9.13
CA GLY A 679 -0.72 -28.47 8.74
C GLY A 679 -0.99 -29.67 7.83
N LYS A 680 -2.18 -29.75 7.22
CA LYS A 680 -2.59 -30.85 6.34
C LYS A 680 -3.08 -30.31 4.99
N ASN A 681 -2.55 -30.86 3.91
CA ASN A 681 -2.96 -30.58 2.53
C ASN A 681 -3.80 -31.73 1.96
N LEU A 682 -4.49 -31.47 0.85
CA LEU A 682 -5.26 -32.44 0.09
C LEU A 682 -4.54 -32.79 -1.22
N ALA A 683 -4.39 -34.09 -1.52
CA ALA A 683 -3.95 -34.56 -2.83
C ALA A 683 -5.16 -34.75 -3.76
N LEU A 684 -5.01 -34.40 -5.05
CA LEU A 684 -6.14 -34.30 -5.97
C LEU A 684 -6.61 -35.63 -6.57
N GLY A 685 -5.92 -36.74 -6.32
CA GLY A 685 -6.27 -38.04 -6.88
C GLY A 685 -6.26 -38.03 -8.42
N GLU A 686 -7.31 -38.53 -9.05
CA GLU A 686 -7.44 -38.56 -10.52
C GLU A 686 -7.49 -37.16 -11.17
N TYR A 687 -7.84 -36.12 -10.40
CA TYR A 687 -7.96 -34.75 -10.88
C TYR A 687 -6.60 -34.04 -11.06
N GLU A 688 -5.50 -34.62 -10.55
CA GLU A 688 -4.16 -34.05 -10.64
C GLU A 688 -3.70 -33.83 -12.09
N ALA A 689 -4.06 -34.77 -12.99
CA ALA A 689 -3.69 -34.71 -14.40
C ALA A 689 -4.35 -33.53 -15.12
N LEU A 690 -5.61 -33.23 -14.79
CA LEU A 690 -6.30 -32.06 -15.33
C LEU A 690 -5.76 -30.77 -14.70
N TYR A 691 -5.49 -30.78 -13.38
CA TYR A 691 -4.95 -29.62 -12.68
C TYR A 691 -3.61 -29.17 -13.25
N THR A 692 -2.70 -30.11 -13.54
CA THR A 692 -1.37 -29.85 -14.13
C THR A 692 -1.46 -29.18 -15.52
N LYS A 693 -2.51 -29.46 -16.30
CA LYS A 693 -2.76 -28.77 -17.60
C LYS A 693 -3.22 -27.33 -17.40
N LEU A 694 -3.97 -27.06 -16.34
CA LEU A 694 -4.48 -25.74 -15.97
C LEU A 694 -3.43 -24.88 -15.26
N VAL A 695 -2.57 -25.49 -14.45
CA VAL A 695 -1.56 -24.85 -13.63
C VAL A 695 -0.25 -25.61 -13.84
N PRO A 696 0.70 -25.07 -14.62
CA PRO A 696 1.99 -25.71 -14.83
C PRO A 696 2.72 -25.95 -13.49
N PRO A 697 3.47 -27.06 -13.35
CA PRO A 697 4.24 -27.35 -12.15
C PRO A 697 5.22 -26.22 -11.81
N LYS A 698 5.46 -25.96 -10.52
CA LYS A 698 6.40 -24.89 -10.09
C LYS A 698 7.87 -25.29 -10.22
N ASP A 699 8.15 -26.59 -10.24
CA ASP A 699 9.50 -27.15 -10.28
C ASP A 699 9.82 -27.83 -11.61
N GLY A 700 11.12 -27.99 -11.88
CA GLY A 700 11.61 -28.66 -13.09
C GLY A 700 11.56 -27.80 -14.37
N LYS A 701 11.76 -28.45 -15.52
CA LYS A 701 11.74 -27.79 -16.85
C LYS A 701 10.33 -27.34 -17.26
N GLU A 702 9.30 -27.98 -16.71
CA GLU A 702 7.88 -27.78 -17.05
C GLU A 702 7.30 -26.49 -16.46
N ARG A 703 7.97 -25.84 -15.50
CA ARG A 703 7.55 -24.52 -14.97
C ARG A 703 7.50 -23.39 -16.00
N PHE A 704 8.18 -23.58 -17.13
CA PHE A 704 8.16 -22.65 -18.25
C PHE A 704 7.15 -23.05 -19.33
N ALA A 705 6.48 -24.19 -19.18
CA ALA A 705 5.40 -24.60 -20.07
C ALA A 705 4.25 -23.60 -19.97
N LYS A 706 3.62 -23.33 -21.11
CA LYS A 706 2.37 -22.58 -21.11
C LYS A 706 1.28 -23.53 -20.69
N SER A 707 0.39 -23.08 -19.82
CA SER A 707 -0.86 -23.81 -19.55
C SER A 707 -1.58 -24.09 -20.87
N GLU A 708 -2.09 -25.32 -21.01
CA GLU A 708 -2.80 -25.77 -22.20
C GLU A 708 -4.10 -24.98 -22.40
N ILE A 709 -4.77 -24.61 -21.30
CA ILE A 709 -5.97 -23.76 -21.29
C ILE A 709 -5.59 -22.35 -20.83
N LYS A 710 -5.80 -21.34 -21.68
CA LYS A 710 -5.50 -19.96 -21.32
C LYS A 710 -6.54 -19.40 -20.35
N HIS A 711 -6.19 -18.28 -19.73
CA HIS A 711 -7.13 -17.53 -18.89
C HIS A 711 -8.34 -17.03 -19.70
N PRO A 712 -9.51 -16.83 -19.07
CA PRO A 712 -10.68 -16.35 -19.79
C PRO A 712 -10.54 -14.91 -20.30
N ASN A 713 -11.36 -14.54 -21.29
CA ASN A 713 -11.21 -13.26 -21.96
C ASN A 713 -11.47 -12.06 -21.02
N PHE A 714 -12.38 -12.19 -20.06
CA PHE A 714 -12.66 -11.13 -19.09
C PHE A 714 -11.50 -10.81 -18.14
N PHE A 715 -10.48 -11.69 -18.00
CA PHE A 715 -9.28 -11.40 -17.19
C PHE A 715 -8.41 -10.25 -17.75
N ILE A 716 -8.67 -9.81 -18.98
CA ILE A 716 -8.13 -8.53 -19.48
C ILE A 716 -8.57 -7.39 -18.56
N GLU A 717 -9.84 -7.40 -18.12
CA GLU A 717 -10.41 -6.37 -17.26
C GLU A 717 -10.16 -6.71 -15.80
N ALA A 718 -10.46 -7.93 -15.37
CA ALA A 718 -10.43 -8.32 -13.95
C ALA A 718 -9.02 -8.46 -13.35
N LYS A 719 -8.03 -8.85 -14.15
CA LYS A 719 -6.66 -9.14 -13.67
C LYS A 719 -5.57 -8.51 -14.56
N GLY A 720 -5.93 -7.58 -15.45
CA GLY A 720 -4.97 -6.86 -16.31
C GLY A 720 -4.15 -7.75 -17.27
N LYS A 721 -4.64 -8.94 -17.63
CA LYS A 721 -3.92 -9.86 -18.51
C LYS A 721 -3.86 -9.31 -19.95
N LYS A 722 -2.76 -9.58 -20.66
CA LYS A 722 -2.63 -9.22 -22.08
C LYS A 722 -3.54 -10.07 -22.96
N SER A 723 -4.12 -9.48 -24.00
CA SER A 723 -5.02 -10.16 -24.96
C SER A 723 -4.46 -11.47 -25.54
N LYS A 724 -3.15 -11.54 -25.80
CA LYS A 724 -2.48 -12.75 -26.31
C LYS A 724 -2.39 -13.91 -25.30
N ASN A 725 -2.56 -13.63 -24.01
CA ASN A 725 -2.44 -14.59 -22.90
C ASN A 725 -3.81 -15.08 -22.38
N VAL A 726 -4.91 -14.69 -23.04
CA VAL A 726 -6.26 -15.13 -22.72
C VAL A 726 -6.89 -15.86 -23.90
N GLU A 727 -7.97 -16.57 -23.65
CA GLU A 727 -8.82 -17.15 -24.68
C GLU A 727 -9.59 -16.07 -25.46
N LYS A 728 -10.08 -16.46 -26.64
CA LYS A 728 -11.07 -15.66 -27.37
C LYS A 728 -12.35 -15.57 -26.53
N PRO A 729 -13.15 -14.50 -26.69
CA PRO A 729 -14.42 -14.38 -25.96
C PRO A 729 -15.30 -15.61 -26.17
N THR A 730 -15.72 -16.22 -25.08
CA THR A 730 -16.60 -17.41 -25.06
C THR A 730 -18.06 -17.00 -24.83
N LYS A 731 -18.94 -17.99 -24.67
CA LYS A 731 -20.34 -17.81 -24.29
C LYS A 731 -20.58 -17.93 -22.77
N SER A 732 -19.51 -17.98 -21.98
CA SER A 732 -19.62 -17.97 -20.51
C SER A 732 -20.35 -16.72 -20.00
N VAL A 733 -20.86 -16.80 -18.77
CA VAL A 733 -21.59 -15.69 -18.13
C VAL A 733 -20.71 -14.44 -18.09
N MET A 734 -19.46 -14.57 -17.64
CA MET A 734 -18.55 -13.43 -17.46
C MET A 734 -18.13 -12.75 -18.77
N ASP A 735 -17.84 -13.52 -19.82
CA ASP A 735 -17.48 -12.93 -21.12
C ASP A 735 -18.69 -12.23 -21.77
N ARG A 736 -19.90 -12.75 -21.56
CA ARG A 736 -21.16 -12.11 -21.99
C ARG A 736 -21.40 -10.80 -21.22
N ILE A 737 -21.16 -10.76 -19.91
CA ILE A 737 -21.27 -9.55 -19.08
C ILE A 737 -20.32 -8.47 -19.58
N LYS A 738 -19.02 -8.82 -19.73
CA LYS A 738 -18.01 -7.91 -20.29
C LYS A 738 -18.43 -7.31 -21.63
N LYS A 739 -18.93 -8.16 -22.53
CA LYS A 739 -19.41 -7.73 -23.85
C LYS A 739 -20.58 -6.77 -23.74
N TYR A 740 -21.63 -7.15 -23.02
CA TYR A 740 -22.88 -6.39 -22.92
C TYR A 740 -22.71 -5.00 -22.26
N ILE A 741 -21.87 -4.91 -21.23
CA ILE A 741 -21.53 -3.64 -20.58
C ILE A 741 -20.69 -2.76 -21.51
N GLY A 742 -19.80 -3.36 -22.31
CA GLY A 742 -19.00 -2.65 -23.31
C GLY A 742 -19.82 -2.01 -24.43
N GLU A 743 -20.87 -2.69 -24.86
CA GLU A 743 -21.76 -2.25 -25.93
C GLU A 743 -22.53 -0.98 -25.52
N GLY A 744 -22.22 0.13 -26.19
CA GLY A 744 -22.90 1.43 -26.01
C GLY A 744 -22.32 2.34 -24.91
N THR A 745 -21.35 1.89 -24.10
CA THR A 745 -20.76 2.71 -23.02
C THR A 745 -19.39 3.30 -23.37
N GLY A 746 -18.73 2.79 -24.42
CA GLY A 746 -17.37 3.18 -24.79
C GLY A 746 -17.22 4.57 -25.42
N ARG A 747 -18.29 5.11 -26.02
CA ARG A 747 -18.28 6.38 -26.80
C ARG A 747 -19.10 7.50 -26.17
N LEU A 748 -19.42 7.38 -24.89
CA LEU A 748 -20.19 8.41 -24.18
C LEU A 748 -19.34 9.70 -24.08
N GLY A 749 -19.92 10.83 -24.52
CA GLY A 749 -19.34 12.16 -24.36
C GLY A 749 -19.69 12.74 -22.99
N TYR A 750 -18.81 13.59 -22.45
CA TYR A 750 -19.04 14.28 -21.18
C TYR A 750 -19.81 15.57 -21.42
N THR A 751 -20.93 15.78 -20.74
CA THR A 751 -21.78 16.99 -20.92
C THR A 751 -21.25 18.21 -20.15
N TYR A 752 -20.43 17.98 -19.13
CA TYR A 752 -19.94 19.02 -18.21
C TYR A 752 -18.52 19.52 -18.48
N PHE A 753 -17.78 18.88 -19.40
CA PHE A 753 -16.49 19.41 -19.86
C PHE A 753 -16.69 20.34 -21.07
N ASP A 754 -16.68 21.64 -20.80
CA ASP A 754 -16.75 22.69 -21.82
C ASP A 754 -15.38 23.35 -22.01
N ASP A 755 -14.69 23.01 -23.11
CA ASP A 755 -13.37 23.55 -23.42
C ASP A 755 -13.36 25.08 -23.56
N SER A 756 -14.49 25.70 -23.90
CA SER A 756 -14.60 27.17 -24.03
C SER A 756 -14.46 27.89 -22.69
N LYS A 757 -14.82 27.20 -21.59
CA LYS A 757 -14.82 27.72 -20.22
C LYS A 757 -13.54 27.43 -19.44
N ARG A 758 -12.54 26.80 -20.04
CA ARG A 758 -11.24 26.51 -19.37
C ARG A 758 -10.53 27.74 -18.77
N ASN A 759 -10.83 28.94 -19.26
CA ASN A 759 -10.25 30.18 -18.74
C ASN A 759 -10.95 30.71 -17.48
N GLU A 760 -12.05 30.09 -17.04
CA GLU A 760 -12.79 30.47 -15.83
C GLU A 760 -12.12 29.94 -14.55
N PHE A 761 -11.29 28.90 -14.67
CA PHE A 761 -10.48 28.38 -13.56
C PHE A 761 -9.28 29.29 -13.27
N ASP A 762 -9.15 29.71 -12.01
CA ASP A 762 -8.02 30.47 -11.50
C ASP A 762 -7.41 29.75 -10.30
N TYR A 763 -6.23 29.14 -10.48
CA TYR A 763 -5.53 28.40 -9.43
C TYR A 763 -5.24 29.26 -8.18
N ARG A 764 -5.22 30.59 -8.31
CA ARG A 764 -5.00 31.51 -7.17
C ARG A 764 -6.14 31.45 -6.15
N MET A 765 -7.32 30.98 -6.54
CA MET A 765 -8.41 30.69 -5.60
C MET A 765 -8.07 29.56 -4.62
N LEU A 766 -7.10 28.70 -4.95
CA LEU A 766 -6.62 27.62 -4.08
C LEU A 766 -5.66 28.13 -2.99
N MET A 767 -5.10 29.33 -3.16
CA MET A 767 -4.15 29.95 -2.23
C MET A 767 -4.85 30.65 -1.07
N ASN A 768 -4.17 30.83 0.06
CA ASN A 768 -4.64 31.75 1.09
C ASN A 768 -4.37 33.20 0.64
N ASN A 769 -5.43 33.96 0.36
CA ASN A 769 -5.35 35.35 -0.11
C ASN A 769 -5.66 36.40 0.98
N GLU A 770 -5.54 36.04 2.26
CA GLU A 770 -5.67 37.00 3.35
C GLU A 770 -4.70 38.16 3.20
N LYS A 771 -5.16 39.35 3.59
CA LYS A 771 -4.36 40.57 3.64
C LYS A 771 -4.05 40.97 5.07
N LYS A 772 -2.92 41.66 5.25
CA LYS A 772 -2.60 42.39 6.48
C LYS A 772 -3.34 43.73 6.52
N GLU A 773 -3.23 44.44 7.63
CA GLU A 773 -3.85 45.77 7.82
C GLU A 773 -3.37 46.80 6.78
N ASP A 774 -2.14 46.66 6.28
CA ASP A 774 -1.54 47.50 5.23
C ASP A 774 -1.94 47.08 3.80
N GLU A 775 -2.97 46.25 3.65
CA GLU A 775 -3.46 45.64 2.41
C GLU A 775 -2.47 44.71 1.67
N THR A 776 -1.28 44.44 2.23
CA THR A 776 -0.32 43.49 1.64
C THR A 776 -0.76 42.04 1.86
N ALA A 777 -0.33 41.12 0.99
CA ALA A 777 -0.67 39.71 1.14
C ALA A 777 0.00 39.13 2.40
N LYS A 778 -0.78 38.44 3.23
CA LYS A 778 -0.30 37.83 4.47
C LYS A 778 0.63 36.64 4.22
N TYR A 779 0.35 35.88 3.16
CA TYR A 779 1.09 34.67 2.76
C TYR A 779 1.62 34.83 1.32
N GLU A 780 2.44 35.86 1.09
CA GLU A 780 3.02 36.14 -0.22
C GLU A 780 4.11 35.13 -0.61
N VAL A 781 4.12 34.72 -1.89
CA VAL A 781 5.16 33.83 -2.43
C VAL A 781 6.36 34.64 -2.93
N ASP A 782 7.51 34.48 -2.29
CA ASP A 782 8.78 35.01 -2.78
C ASP A 782 9.57 33.93 -3.55
N ARG A 783 9.53 34.02 -4.89
CA ARG A 783 10.25 33.09 -5.78
C ARG A 783 11.77 33.23 -5.72
N TYR A 784 12.29 34.26 -5.05
CA TYR A 784 13.72 34.53 -4.96
C TYR A 784 14.32 34.14 -3.60
N ASP A 785 13.49 33.74 -2.64
CA ASP A 785 13.96 33.30 -1.33
C ASP A 785 14.54 31.88 -1.36
N ASP A 786 15.19 31.51 -0.26
CA ASP A 786 15.80 30.19 -0.09
C ASP A 786 14.77 29.07 0.10
N GLN A 787 13.61 29.37 0.70
CA GLN A 787 12.54 28.40 0.96
C GLN A 787 11.94 27.88 -0.36
N TYR A 788 11.73 28.74 -1.35
CA TYR A 788 11.28 28.39 -2.69
C TYR A 788 12.30 27.49 -3.39
N GLN A 789 13.60 27.79 -3.27
CA GLN A 789 14.64 26.94 -3.85
C GLN A 789 14.71 25.55 -3.18
N ARG A 790 14.64 25.50 -1.85
CA ARG A 790 14.63 24.25 -1.06
C ARG A 790 13.38 23.41 -1.35
N LEU A 791 12.22 24.04 -1.46
CA LEU A 791 10.96 23.35 -1.77
C LEU A 791 10.98 22.80 -3.20
N PHE A 792 11.50 23.53 -4.19
CA PHE A 792 11.63 23.04 -5.57
C PHE A 792 12.47 21.75 -5.63
N LEU A 793 13.63 21.74 -4.95
CA LEU A 793 14.51 20.57 -4.84
C LEU A 793 13.80 19.39 -4.18
N THR A 794 13.11 19.67 -3.07
CA THR A 794 12.37 18.68 -2.29
C THR A 794 11.27 18.03 -3.12
N LEU A 795 10.43 18.85 -3.78
CA LEU A 795 9.32 18.40 -4.60
C LEU A 795 9.81 17.58 -5.80
N LYS A 796 10.86 18.05 -6.49
CA LYS A 796 11.49 17.31 -7.60
C LYS A 796 12.00 15.94 -7.16
N ARG A 797 12.73 15.88 -6.04
CA ARG A 797 13.21 14.61 -5.47
C ARG A 797 12.05 13.70 -5.10
N ARG A 798 11.02 14.22 -4.43
CA ARG A 798 9.87 13.44 -3.96
C ARG A 798 9.04 12.88 -5.11
N LYS A 799 8.80 13.64 -6.18
CA LYS A 799 8.16 13.13 -7.41
C LYS A 799 8.99 12.03 -8.08
N ALA A 800 10.32 12.18 -8.13
CA ALA A 800 11.21 11.11 -8.61
C ALA A 800 11.19 9.86 -7.72
N SER A 801 11.16 10.03 -6.40
CA SER A 801 11.03 8.93 -5.43
C SER A 801 9.72 8.18 -5.60
N LYS A 802 8.60 8.90 -5.76
CA LYS A 802 7.28 8.31 -6.05
C LYS A 802 7.34 7.42 -7.29
N LYS A 803 7.96 7.87 -8.37
CA LYS A 803 8.16 7.06 -9.59
C LYS A 803 8.96 5.78 -9.32
N SER A 804 9.99 5.86 -8.47
CA SER A 804 10.75 4.68 -8.05
C SER A 804 9.92 3.72 -7.21
N ILE A 805 9.07 4.23 -6.31
CA ILE A 805 8.16 3.43 -5.49
C ILE A 805 7.16 2.69 -6.39
N CYS A 806 6.49 3.39 -7.31
CA CYS A 806 5.59 2.77 -8.30
C CYS A 806 6.31 1.67 -9.10
N SER A 807 7.52 1.94 -9.58
CA SER A 807 8.30 0.95 -10.34
C SER A 807 8.69 -0.28 -9.51
N ALA A 808 8.94 -0.10 -8.21
CA ALA A 808 9.24 -1.20 -7.30
C ALA A 808 7.98 -2.04 -7.02
N ILE A 809 6.84 -1.38 -6.77
CA ILE A 809 5.54 -2.03 -6.61
C ILE A 809 5.21 -2.85 -7.86
N ASP A 810 5.29 -2.26 -9.06
CA ASP A 810 5.02 -2.95 -10.32
C ASP A 810 5.92 -4.18 -10.52
N LYS A 811 7.17 -4.10 -10.08
CA LYS A 811 8.12 -5.21 -10.19
C LYS A 811 7.78 -6.34 -9.22
N GLU A 812 7.40 -6.00 -8.00
CA GLU A 812 7.02 -6.96 -6.96
C GLU A 812 5.66 -7.60 -7.25
N GLU A 813 4.66 -6.83 -7.69
CA GLU A 813 3.35 -7.34 -8.14
C GLU A 813 3.47 -8.37 -9.28
N ARG A 814 4.50 -8.25 -10.13
CA ARG A 814 4.79 -9.25 -11.17
C ARG A 814 5.38 -10.55 -10.64
N MET A 815 6.01 -10.51 -9.47
CA MET A 815 6.67 -11.66 -8.86
C MET A 815 5.78 -12.38 -7.84
N LYS A 816 4.95 -11.64 -7.12
CA LYS A 816 4.00 -12.13 -6.11
C LYS A 816 2.77 -11.22 -6.12
N ASN A 817 1.61 -11.71 -5.70
CA ASN A 817 0.45 -10.85 -5.47
C ASN A 817 0.75 -9.95 -4.26
N MET A 818 0.91 -8.65 -4.48
CA MET A 818 1.07 -7.68 -3.39
C MET A 818 -0.29 -7.33 -2.80
N ASP A 819 -0.38 -7.35 -1.47
CA ASP A 819 -1.60 -6.95 -0.77
C ASP A 819 -1.91 -5.45 -0.96
N ALA A 820 -3.18 -5.10 -1.15
CA ALA A 820 -3.60 -3.71 -1.37
C ALA A 820 -3.27 -2.81 -0.16
N THR A 821 -3.37 -3.35 1.06
CA THR A 821 -3.01 -2.64 2.30
C THR A 821 -1.52 -2.35 2.35
N GLU A 822 -0.67 -3.29 1.91
CA GLU A 822 0.78 -3.06 1.82
C GLU A 822 1.11 -1.94 0.83
N ARG A 823 0.48 -1.95 -0.35
CA ARG A 823 0.64 -0.89 -1.35
C ARG A 823 0.22 0.47 -0.81
N ALA A 824 -0.95 0.55 -0.18
CA ALA A 824 -1.44 1.78 0.45
C ALA A 824 -0.47 2.28 1.54
N GLY A 825 -0.01 1.38 2.43
CA GLY A 825 0.93 1.68 3.50
C GLY A 825 2.27 2.27 3.02
N ARG A 826 2.75 1.86 1.84
CA ARG A 826 3.96 2.45 1.22
C ARG A 826 3.73 3.91 0.81
N PHE A 827 2.59 4.20 0.18
CA PHE A 827 2.27 5.58 -0.21
C PHE A 827 1.96 6.46 0.99
N GLU A 828 1.34 5.92 2.04
CA GLU A 828 1.15 6.66 3.29
C GLU A 828 2.48 7.06 3.94
N THR A 829 3.42 6.13 4.03
CA THR A 829 4.78 6.39 4.52
C THR A 829 5.45 7.48 3.66
N PHE A 830 5.32 7.39 2.33
CA PHE A 830 5.82 8.40 1.40
C PHE A 830 5.21 9.80 1.66
N HIS A 831 3.89 9.90 1.83
CA HIS A 831 3.22 11.19 2.08
C HIS A 831 3.58 11.76 3.46
N TYR A 832 3.73 10.91 4.50
CA TYR A 832 4.22 11.33 5.80
C TYR A 832 5.58 12.03 5.67
N HIS A 833 6.54 11.42 4.96
CA HIS A 833 7.85 12.05 4.76
C HIS A 833 7.81 13.30 3.87
N CYS A 834 6.89 13.36 2.88
CA CYS A 834 6.65 14.61 2.14
C CYS A 834 6.27 15.76 3.08
N ILE A 835 5.32 15.50 4.01
CA ILE A 835 4.86 16.51 4.98
C ILE A 835 6.01 16.93 5.89
N GLN A 836 6.80 15.99 6.44
CA GLN A 836 7.90 16.32 7.34
C GLN A 836 8.96 17.20 6.67
N GLU A 837 9.36 16.89 5.43
CA GLU A 837 10.36 17.69 4.72
C GLU A 837 9.85 19.08 4.35
N ILE A 838 8.57 19.21 4.01
CA ILE A 838 7.96 20.52 3.74
C ILE A 838 7.85 21.31 5.05
N LYS A 839 7.48 20.66 6.15
CA LYS A 839 7.48 21.25 7.49
C LYS A 839 8.86 21.77 7.88
N GLU A 840 9.93 21.02 7.62
CA GLU A 840 11.33 21.47 7.85
C GLU A 840 11.72 22.74 7.08
N ILE A 841 11.04 23.08 5.98
CA ILE A 841 11.33 24.28 5.18
C ILE A 841 10.56 25.50 5.70
N PHE A 842 9.31 25.32 6.12
CA PHE A 842 8.38 26.40 6.48
C PHE A 842 8.10 26.51 7.98
N THR A 843 8.88 25.80 8.82
CA THR A 843 8.90 26.00 10.27
C THR A 843 9.84 27.14 10.62
N ASP A 844 9.36 28.10 11.39
CA ASP A 844 10.16 29.24 11.83
C ASP A 844 11.09 28.87 13.01
N LYS A 845 11.87 29.85 13.48
CA LYS A 845 12.82 29.67 14.60
C LYS A 845 12.15 29.33 15.93
N ASN A 846 10.85 29.60 16.07
CA ASN A 846 10.07 29.32 17.28
C ASN A 846 9.37 27.95 17.20
N GLY A 847 9.59 27.18 16.12
CA GLY A 847 8.97 25.89 15.92
C GLY A 847 7.55 25.95 15.34
N PHE A 848 7.08 27.13 14.90
CA PHE A 848 5.77 27.27 14.28
C PHE A 848 5.83 26.94 12.79
N PHE A 849 5.04 25.95 12.36
CA PHE A 849 4.91 25.57 10.95
C PHE A 849 3.87 26.44 10.23
N ASN A 850 4.33 27.27 9.29
CA ASN A 850 3.44 28.12 8.50
C ASN A 850 2.85 27.35 7.31
N GLU A 851 1.82 26.55 7.60
CA GLU A 851 1.10 25.70 6.65
C GLU A 851 0.53 26.47 5.44
N ASN A 852 -0.09 27.63 5.66
CA ASN A 852 -0.66 28.44 4.60
C ASN A 852 0.40 28.98 3.63
N LEU A 853 1.56 29.40 4.14
CA LEU A 853 2.68 29.83 3.29
C LEU A 853 3.23 28.65 2.47
N ALA A 854 3.42 27.49 3.10
CA ALA A 854 3.88 26.29 2.42
C ALA A 854 2.95 25.88 1.26
N VAL A 855 1.63 25.90 1.49
CA VAL A 855 0.62 25.60 0.47
C VAL A 855 0.62 26.63 -0.66
N ASN A 856 0.74 27.93 -0.36
CA ASN A 856 0.86 28.96 -1.40
C ASN A 856 2.09 28.75 -2.29
N TYR A 857 3.25 28.40 -1.70
CA TYR A 857 4.47 28.10 -2.46
C TYR A 857 4.29 26.84 -3.32
N LEU A 858 3.69 25.77 -2.78
CA LEU A 858 3.41 24.54 -3.53
C LEU A 858 2.46 24.78 -4.71
N ILE A 859 1.37 25.54 -4.51
CA ILE A 859 0.43 25.87 -5.59
C ILE A 859 1.16 26.70 -6.66
N ASP A 860 1.92 27.72 -6.28
CA ASP A 860 2.69 28.50 -7.26
C ASP A 860 3.63 27.60 -8.07
N MET A 861 4.31 26.64 -7.42
CA MET A 861 5.19 25.69 -8.09
C MET A 861 4.45 24.77 -9.09
N GLU A 862 3.38 24.10 -8.64
CA GLU A 862 2.63 23.12 -9.42
C GLU A 862 1.89 23.73 -10.62
N TYR A 863 1.63 25.04 -10.60
CA TYR A 863 0.91 25.75 -11.66
C TYR A 863 1.78 26.68 -12.51
N MET A 864 2.99 27.05 -12.07
CA MET A 864 3.83 28.05 -12.76
C MET A 864 5.22 27.54 -13.17
N GLN A 865 5.70 26.44 -12.61
CA GLN A 865 7.03 25.89 -12.94
C GLN A 865 6.93 24.83 -14.04
N HIS A 866 7.72 24.97 -15.10
CA HIS A 866 7.65 24.07 -16.27
C HIS A 866 7.90 22.60 -15.90
N GLU A 867 8.75 22.36 -14.90
CA GLU A 867 9.04 21.02 -14.37
C GLU A 867 7.79 20.32 -13.78
N PHE A 868 6.82 21.08 -13.24
CA PHE A 868 5.72 20.52 -12.45
C PHE A 868 4.33 20.70 -13.07
N ILE A 869 4.13 21.66 -13.98
CA ILE A 869 2.81 21.96 -14.59
C ILE A 869 2.13 20.72 -15.17
N THR A 870 2.88 19.83 -15.82
CA THR A 870 2.37 18.61 -16.45
C THR A 870 2.42 17.38 -15.54
N SER A 871 3.04 17.49 -14.36
CA SER A 871 3.15 16.39 -13.40
C SER A 871 1.90 16.25 -12.53
N SER A 872 1.71 15.07 -11.93
CA SER A 872 0.64 14.81 -10.97
C SER A 872 0.72 15.75 -9.76
N LYS A 873 -0.43 16.28 -9.34
CA LYS A 873 -0.58 17.15 -8.15
C LYS A 873 -0.91 16.35 -6.88
N ASP A 874 -0.61 15.05 -6.86
CA ASP A 874 -0.90 14.18 -5.71
C ASP A 874 -0.24 14.63 -4.42
N ILE A 875 1.01 15.10 -4.45
CA ILE A 875 1.68 15.58 -3.23
C ILE A 875 0.91 16.78 -2.66
N LEU A 876 0.48 17.73 -3.51
CA LEU A 876 -0.30 18.89 -3.11
C LEU A 876 -1.63 18.48 -2.46
N TRP A 877 -2.44 17.66 -3.15
CA TRP A 877 -3.79 17.31 -2.68
C TRP A 877 -3.79 16.25 -1.57
N LYS A 878 -2.98 15.18 -1.66
CA LYS A 878 -2.94 14.11 -0.64
C LYS A 878 -2.28 14.59 0.67
N CYS A 879 -1.36 15.55 0.63
CA CYS A 879 -0.73 16.09 1.84
C CYS A 879 -1.47 17.31 2.41
N PHE A 880 -1.97 18.22 1.56
CA PHE A 880 -2.47 19.53 1.98
C PHE A 880 -3.85 19.92 1.42
N GLY A 881 -4.60 18.97 0.86
CA GLY A 881 -5.92 19.24 0.30
C GLY A 881 -6.89 19.90 1.29
N HIS A 882 -6.83 19.53 2.58
CA HIS A 882 -7.67 20.11 3.62
C HIS A 882 -7.42 21.62 3.81
N ILE A 883 -6.17 22.07 3.67
CA ILE A 883 -5.82 23.50 3.70
C ILE A 883 -6.32 24.20 2.43
N ILE A 884 -6.21 23.56 1.27
CA ILE A 884 -6.71 24.11 0.00
C ILE A 884 -8.23 24.34 0.08
N LEU A 885 -8.97 23.38 0.62
CA LEU A 885 -10.42 23.50 0.83
C LEU A 885 -10.75 24.66 1.78
N ALA A 886 -10.04 24.77 2.90
CA ALA A 886 -10.21 25.88 3.84
C ALA A 886 -9.92 27.25 3.19
N ASN A 887 -8.86 27.33 2.37
CA ASN A 887 -8.51 28.53 1.62
C ASN A 887 -9.59 28.91 0.61
N LEU A 888 -10.12 27.93 -0.13
CA LEU A 888 -11.21 28.13 -1.08
C LEU A 888 -12.46 28.69 -0.39
N GLN A 889 -12.90 28.06 0.70
CA GLN A 889 -14.04 28.52 1.49
C GLN A 889 -13.83 29.96 1.96
N LYS A 890 -12.63 30.27 2.47
CA LYS A 890 -12.30 31.62 2.95
C LYS A 890 -12.29 32.66 1.82
N ASN A 891 -11.73 32.34 0.67
CA ASN A 891 -11.66 33.26 -0.47
C ASN A 891 -13.06 33.58 -1.02
N ILE A 892 -13.95 32.59 -1.04
CA ILE A 892 -15.33 32.76 -1.51
C ILE A 892 -16.15 33.53 -0.49
N THR A 893 -16.14 33.16 0.79
CA THR A 893 -16.88 33.89 1.84
C THR A 893 -16.36 35.31 2.02
N GLY A 894 -15.06 35.53 1.85
CA GLY A 894 -14.42 36.85 1.91
C GLY A 894 -14.64 37.71 0.67
N ASN A 895 -15.40 37.26 -0.34
CA ASN A 895 -15.59 37.95 -1.62
C ASN A 895 -14.27 38.45 -2.24
N ILE A 896 -13.21 37.64 -2.17
CA ILE A 896 -11.90 38.05 -2.63
C ILE A 896 -11.91 38.14 -4.16
N VAL A 897 -11.90 39.37 -4.68
CA VAL A 897 -11.77 39.61 -6.11
C VAL A 897 -10.29 39.58 -6.49
N ILE A 898 -9.89 38.48 -7.13
CA ILE A 898 -8.54 38.36 -7.68
C ILE A 898 -8.44 39.28 -8.91
N LYS A 899 -7.53 40.27 -8.87
CA LYS A 899 -7.31 41.16 -10.03
C LYS A 899 -6.96 40.33 -11.28
N PHE A 900 -7.77 40.50 -12.33
CA PHE A 900 -7.58 39.88 -13.64
C PHE A 900 -6.20 40.25 -14.20
N ARG A 901 -5.37 39.25 -14.51
CA ARG A 901 -4.10 39.46 -15.25
C ARG A 901 -4.35 39.10 -16.72
N PRO A 902 -4.08 39.99 -17.69
CA PRO A 902 -4.39 39.76 -19.10
C PRO A 902 -3.85 38.44 -19.67
N ARG A 903 -4.60 37.81 -20.60
CA ARG A 903 -4.32 36.52 -21.28
C ARG A 903 -2.87 36.29 -21.74
N ARG A 904 -2.12 37.36 -22.08
CA ARG A 904 -0.69 37.29 -22.47
C ARG A 904 0.26 37.07 -21.29
N ALA A 905 -0.12 37.49 -20.08
CA ALA A 905 0.62 37.23 -18.85
C ALA A 905 0.43 35.77 -18.40
N TYR A 906 -0.78 35.21 -18.53
CA TYR A 906 -1.06 33.78 -18.29
C TYR A 906 -0.35 32.87 -19.31
N LYS A 907 -0.43 33.17 -20.62
CA LYS A 907 0.36 32.43 -21.64
C LYS A 907 1.89 32.61 -21.51
N LYS A 908 2.38 33.64 -20.80
CA LYS A 908 3.81 33.80 -20.44
C LYS A 908 4.17 33.06 -19.15
N ALA A 909 3.27 33.02 -18.17
CA ALA A 909 3.40 32.26 -16.93
C ALA A 909 3.39 30.74 -17.16
N VAL A 910 2.46 30.25 -18.00
CA VAL A 910 2.37 28.85 -18.43
C VAL A 910 3.55 28.45 -19.34
N LYS A 911 4.28 29.41 -19.91
CA LYS A 911 5.53 29.16 -20.66
C LYS A 911 6.76 28.94 -19.78
N GLY A 912 6.61 28.93 -18.45
CA GLY A 912 7.71 28.95 -17.50
C GLY A 912 8.41 30.32 -17.51
N ASP A 913 8.85 30.77 -16.34
CA ASP A 913 9.79 31.88 -16.29
C ASP A 913 11.16 31.32 -16.71
N ALA A 914 11.41 31.25 -18.03
CA ALA A 914 12.65 30.71 -18.58
C ALA A 914 13.91 31.39 -18.01
N ILE A 915 13.79 32.57 -17.42
CA ILE A 915 14.89 33.27 -16.73
C ILE A 915 15.05 32.73 -15.30
N LEU A 916 13.95 32.50 -14.57
CA LEU A 916 13.97 31.85 -13.26
C LEU A 916 14.35 30.37 -13.37
N ASP A 917 13.79 29.61 -14.33
CA ASP A 917 14.17 28.23 -14.63
C ASP A 917 15.66 28.13 -14.98
N LYS A 918 16.16 29.10 -15.76
CA LYS A 918 17.59 29.22 -16.07
C LYS A 918 18.42 29.58 -14.84
N LYS A 919 17.97 30.50 -13.99
CA LYS A 919 18.66 30.87 -12.73
C LYS A 919 18.67 29.75 -11.70
N ILE A 920 17.57 29.01 -11.57
CA ILE A 920 17.44 27.83 -10.72
C ILE A 920 18.34 26.72 -11.28
N ALA A 921 18.32 26.44 -12.58
CA ALA A 921 19.23 25.48 -13.21
C ALA A 921 20.72 25.89 -13.10
N GLU A 922 21.04 27.18 -13.28
CA GLU A 922 22.40 27.73 -13.15
C GLU A 922 22.89 27.70 -11.70
N LYS A 923 22.03 27.96 -10.70
CA LYS A 923 22.34 27.78 -9.26
C LYS A 923 22.44 26.30 -8.87
N MET A 924 21.60 25.42 -9.44
CA MET A 924 21.57 23.98 -9.16
C MET A 924 22.78 23.22 -9.74
N GLU A 925 23.47 23.80 -10.72
CA GLU A 925 24.72 23.26 -11.28
C GLU A 925 25.98 23.71 -10.51
N CYS A 926 25.88 24.62 -9.51
CA CYS A 926 27.02 25.02 -8.69
C CYS A 926 27.42 23.89 -7.73
N ARG A 927 28.47 23.16 -8.10
CA ARG A 927 29.14 22.19 -7.24
C ARG A 927 30.40 22.82 -6.69
N HIS A 928 30.59 22.66 -5.39
CA HIS A 928 31.71 23.23 -4.66
C HIS A 928 32.79 22.17 -4.47
N ILE A 929 34.05 22.54 -4.70
CA ILE A 929 35.21 21.73 -4.30
C ILE A 929 36.19 22.61 -3.55
N ASP A 930 36.84 22.04 -2.53
CA ASP A 930 37.91 22.69 -1.80
C ASP A 930 39.26 22.37 -2.44
N ILE A 931 40.11 23.39 -2.52
CA ILE A 931 41.48 23.32 -3.03
C ILE A 931 42.44 23.51 -1.86
N THR A 932 43.28 22.52 -1.59
CA THR A 932 44.32 22.53 -0.55
C THR A 932 45.68 22.92 -1.14
N GLN A 933 46.66 23.14 -0.27
CA GLN A 933 48.04 23.40 -0.70
C GLN A 933 48.64 22.21 -1.42
N SER A 934 48.42 20.98 -0.91
CA SER A 934 48.80 19.75 -1.60
C SER A 934 48.18 19.60 -2.99
N ASP A 935 46.93 20.03 -3.21
CA ASP A 935 46.32 19.98 -4.54
C ASP A 935 47.04 20.88 -5.54
N LEU A 936 47.37 22.11 -5.14
CA LEU A 936 48.08 23.05 -6.01
C LEU A 936 49.51 22.58 -6.27
N SER A 937 50.19 22.07 -5.23
CA SER A 937 51.54 21.50 -5.34
C SER A 937 51.54 20.31 -6.31
N PHE A 938 50.58 19.39 -6.20
CA PHE A 938 50.43 18.29 -7.16
C PHE A 938 50.29 18.80 -8.60
N ILE A 939 49.41 19.79 -8.81
CA ILE A 939 49.20 20.35 -10.15
C ILE A 939 50.48 21.00 -10.67
N THR A 940 51.18 21.80 -9.87
CA THR A 940 52.42 22.47 -10.31
C THR A 940 53.56 21.50 -10.55
N ASP A 941 53.70 20.48 -9.71
CA ASP A 941 54.75 19.48 -9.79
C ASP A 941 54.53 18.51 -10.97
N SER A 942 53.28 18.36 -11.41
CA SER A 942 52.89 17.58 -12.58
C SER A 942 53.11 18.29 -13.93
N LEU A 943 53.60 19.53 -13.94
CA LEU A 943 53.82 20.28 -15.18
C LEU A 943 55.25 20.11 -15.68
N GLU A 944 55.39 19.72 -16.95
CA GLU A 944 56.66 19.82 -17.66
C GLU A 944 56.98 21.31 -17.94
N LEU A 945 58.20 21.72 -17.60
CA LEU A 945 58.67 23.09 -17.78
C LEU A 945 59.61 23.19 -18.99
N TYR A 946 59.56 24.32 -19.69
CA TYR A 946 60.61 24.69 -20.63
C TYR A 946 61.97 24.81 -19.91
N LYS A 947 63.08 24.73 -20.66
CA LYS A 947 64.45 24.95 -20.12
C LYS A 947 64.64 26.29 -19.39
N ASN A 948 63.77 27.27 -19.62
CA ASN A 948 63.77 28.57 -18.94
C ASN A 948 62.93 28.60 -17.65
N GLY A 949 62.42 27.45 -17.19
CA GLY A 949 61.64 27.30 -15.95
C GLY A 949 60.15 27.64 -16.07
N ASN A 950 59.64 28.04 -17.24
CA ASN A 950 58.22 28.36 -17.41
C ASN A 950 57.40 27.14 -17.89
N PRO A 951 56.14 26.99 -17.44
CA PRO A 951 55.26 25.93 -17.94
C PRO A 951 54.88 26.15 -19.40
N HIS A 952 54.54 25.05 -20.09
CA HIS A 952 53.99 25.12 -21.44
C HIS A 952 52.66 25.89 -21.47
N SER A 953 52.40 26.58 -22.59
CA SER A 953 51.24 27.47 -22.70
C SER A 953 49.91 26.74 -22.44
N ASN A 954 49.18 27.21 -21.43
CA ASN A 954 47.87 26.73 -20.97
C ASN A 954 47.89 25.36 -20.27
N ASP A 955 49.05 24.76 -20.00
CA ASP A 955 49.10 23.45 -19.34
C ASP A 955 48.62 23.53 -17.89
N MET A 956 49.02 24.58 -17.16
CA MET A 956 48.56 24.83 -15.79
C MET A 956 47.03 24.98 -15.74
N GLU A 957 46.49 25.83 -16.61
CA GLU A 957 45.07 26.12 -16.69
C GLU A 957 44.26 24.88 -17.09
N LEU A 958 44.73 24.12 -18.08
CA LEU A 958 44.05 22.93 -18.55
C LEU A 958 44.10 21.80 -17.51
N LEU A 959 45.25 21.57 -16.89
CA LEU A 959 45.40 20.56 -15.85
C LEU A 959 44.56 20.92 -14.62
N TYR A 960 44.54 22.18 -14.20
CA TYR A 960 43.73 22.64 -13.09
C TYR A 960 42.23 22.43 -13.33
N VAL A 961 41.72 22.74 -14.53
CA VAL A 961 40.32 22.49 -14.89
C VAL A 961 40.00 20.99 -14.85
N LEU A 962 40.88 20.15 -15.41
CA LEU A 962 40.71 18.69 -15.40
C LEU A 962 40.75 18.11 -13.98
N PHE A 963 41.68 18.58 -13.15
CA PHE A 963 41.81 18.22 -11.75
C PHE A 963 40.54 18.54 -10.97
N CYS A 964 40.02 19.76 -11.11
CA CYS A 964 38.78 20.18 -10.49
C CYS A 964 37.61 19.25 -10.86
N LEU A 965 37.45 18.98 -12.17
CA LEU A 965 36.39 18.11 -12.68
C LEU A 965 36.54 16.66 -12.20
N TYR A 966 37.76 16.13 -12.13
CA TYR A 966 38.03 14.79 -11.62
C TYR A 966 37.74 14.70 -10.12
N LYS A 967 38.21 15.67 -9.33
CA LYS A 967 37.95 15.75 -7.88
C LYS A 967 36.45 15.82 -7.57
N GLU A 968 35.69 16.58 -8.37
CA GLU A 968 34.23 16.62 -8.27
C GLU A 968 33.58 15.28 -8.65
N ALA A 969 34.01 14.66 -9.75
CA ALA A 969 33.48 13.37 -10.18
C ALA A 969 33.75 12.26 -9.16
N ARG A 970 34.90 12.31 -8.48
CA ARG A 970 35.25 11.44 -7.35
C ARG A 970 34.34 11.69 -6.16
N ALA A 971 34.19 12.95 -5.72
CA ALA A 971 33.33 13.32 -4.59
C ALA A 971 31.84 12.98 -4.82
N SER A 972 31.37 13.09 -6.07
CA SER A 972 29.98 12.80 -6.45
C SER A 972 29.73 11.35 -6.88
N ASN A 973 30.70 10.45 -6.74
CA ASN A 973 30.63 9.04 -7.16
C ASN A 973 30.21 8.85 -8.63
N LYS A 974 30.76 9.67 -9.53
CA LYS A 974 30.47 9.68 -10.98
C LYS A 974 31.60 9.14 -11.85
N LEU A 975 32.67 8.65 -11.24
CA LEU A 975 33.72 7.92 -11.94
C LEU A 975 33.16 6.61 -12.51
N LYS A 976 33.55 6.27 -13.72
CA LYS A 976 33.23 4.98 -14.36
C LYS A 976 34.48 4.13 -14.32
N ASP A 977 34.43 3.04 -13.56
CA ASP A 977 35.56 2.13 -13.36
C ASP A 977 36.84 2.87 -12.89
N GLY A 978 36.67 3.90 -12.06
CA GLY A 978 37.77 4.75 -11.56
C GLY A 978 38.15 5.95 -12.45
N TYR A 979 37.57 6.06 -13.66
CA TYR A 979 37.89 7.13 -14.61
C TYR A 979 36.81 8.21 -14.71
N PHE A 980 37.25 9.45 -14.89
CA PHE A 980 36.41 10.54 -15.36
C PHE A 980 36.35 10.53 -16.88
N VAL A 981 35.14 10.54 -17.45
CA VAL A 981 34.94 10.35 -18.89
C VAL A 981 34.46 11.63 -19.56
N ILE A 982 35.21 12.12 -20.55
CA ILE A 982 34.91 13.34 -21.31
C ILE A 982 34.63 12.97 -22.77
N THR A 983 33.49 13.40 -23.32
CA THR A 983 33.21 13.17 -24.74
C THR A 983 33.88 14.21 -25.64
N LYS A 984 34.38 13.76 -26.80
CA LYS A 984 34.84 14.62 -27.90
C LYS A 984 33.68 15.17 -28.73
N ARG A 985 32.50 14.54 -28.67
CA ARG A 985 31.33 14.87 -29.49
C ARG A 985 30.74 16.25 -29.16
N LYS A 986 30.35 16.99 -30.20
CA LYS A 986 29.60 18.25 -30.05
C LYS A 986 28.08 18.05 -29.92
N HIS A 987 27.56 16.93 -30.42
CA HIS A 987 26.12 16.65 -30.50
C HIS A 987 25.81 15.16 -30.27
N ILE A 988 24.65 14.85 -29.69
CA ILE A 988 24.04 13.52 -29.69
C ILE A 988 22.93 13.50 -30.75
N THR A 989 22.89 12.44 -31.55
CA THR A 989 21.85 12.23 -32.58
C THR A 989 20.96 11.06 -32.16
N SER A 990 19.66 11.29 -32.05
CA SER A 990 18.67 10.22 -31.81
C SER A 990 18.15 9.65 -33.13
N TYR A 991 17.78 8.37 -33.10
CA TYR A 991 17.26 7.62 -34.24
C TYR A 991 15.88 7.06 -33.89
N ASP A 992 14.97 6.99 -34.85
CA ASP A 992 13.70 6.28 -34.68
C ASP A 992 13.87 4.76 -34.82
N SER A 993 12.78 4.02 -34.58
CA SER A 993 12.70 2.56 -34.74
C SER A 993 12.97 2.05 -36.16
N ARG A 994 13.10 2.94 -37.15
CA ARG A 994 13.44 2.62 -38.54
C ARG A 994 14.84 3.11 -38.93
N GLY A 995 15.65 3.55 -37.96
CA GLY A 995 17.02 4.02 -38.17
C GLY A 995 17.15 5.43 -38.77
N LYS A 996 16.08 6.22 -38.83
CA LYS A 996 16.10 7.58 -39.36
C LYS A 996 16.44 8.59 -38.26
N LYS A 997 17.34 9.54 -38.55
CA LYS A 997 17.79 10.57 -37.60
C LYS A 997 16.63 11.52 -37.25
N THR A 998 16.25 11.61 -35.99
CA THR A 998 15.06 12.37 -35.53
C THR A 998 15.39 13.73 -34.91
N LYS A 999 16.51 13.85 -34.17
CA LYS A 999 16.89 15.12 -33.51
C LYS A 999 18.38 15.16 -33.17
N LYS A 1000 19.03 16.31 -33.44
CA LYS A 1000 20.39 16.63 -32.97
C LYS A 1000 20.29 17.48 -31.70
N ARG A 1001 20.81 17.00 -30.57
CA ARG A 1001 20.92 17.77 -29.32
C ARG A 1001 22.38 18.13 -29.06
N LYS A 1002 22.66 19.40 -28.76
CA LYS A 1002 24.01 19.87 -28.40
C LYS A 1002 24.43 19.32 -27.04
N ILE A 1003 25.65 18.79 -26.94
CA ILE A 1003 26.22 18.37 -25.64
C ILE A 1003 26.73 19.64 -24.94
N LYS A 1004 26.19 19.93 -23.75
CA LYS A 1004 26.51 21.17 -23.01
C LYS A 1004 27.97 21.21 -22.52
N PHE A 1005 28.54 20.06 -22.19
CA PHE A 1005 29.87 19.94 -21.59
C PHE A 1005 30.67 18.84 -22.31
N ASN A 1006 31.74 19.23 -23.01
CA ASN A 1006 32.61 18.35 -23.82
C ASN A 1006 34.04 18.93 -23.83
N MET A 1007 34.98 18.24 -24.50
CA MET A 1007 36.38 18.68 -24.51
C MET A 1007 36.59 20.10 -25.07
N ASN A 1008 35.78 20.53 -26.05
CA ASN A 1008 35.86 21.91 -26.57
C ASN A 1008 35.46 22.94 -25.51
N LYS A 1009 34.47 22.62 -24.67
CA LYS A 1009 34.04 23.50 -23.60
C LYS A 1009 35.10 23.60 -22.49
N ILE A 1010 35.81 22.51 -22.22
CA ILE A 1010 36.93 22.49 -21.27
C ILE A 1010 38.09 23.36 -21.78
N MET A 1011 38.46 23.23 -23.06
CA MET A 1011 39.45 24.12 -23.68
C MET A 1011 39.05 25.59 -23.62
N GLU A 1012 37.77 25.91 -23.87
CA GLU A 1012 37.25 27.29 -23.76
C GLU A 1012 37.38 27.84 -22.33
N ILE A 1013 37.17 27.00 -21.31
CA ILE A 1013 37.30 27.40 -19.89
C ILE A 1013 38.76 27.64 -19.53
N ALA A 1014 39.68 26.80 -20.04
CA ALA A 1014 41.12 26.92 -19.80
C ALA A 1014 41.82 27.95 -20.71
N ASP A 1015 41.09 28.63 -21.60
CA ASP A 1015 41.62 29.49 -22.67
C ASP A 1015 42.68 28.79 -23.57
N ALA A 1016 42.57 27.46 -23.71
CA ALA A 1016 43.50 26.63 -24.45
C ALA A 1016 43.12 26.52 -25.93
N LYS A 1017 44.08 26.75 -26.84
CA LYS A 1017 43.86 26.61 -28.30
C LYS A 1017 43.89 25.15 -28.79
N SER A 1018 44.58 24.28 -28.06
CA SER A 1018 44.70 22.84 -28.34
C SER A 1018 45.07 22.11 -27.05
N TYR A 1019 44.57 20.89 -26.87
CA TYR A 1019 44.94 20.00 -25.76
C TYR A 1019 45.97 18.93 -26.16
N VAL A 1020 46.28 18.76 -27.45
CA VAL A 1020 47.02 17.59 -27.95
C VAL A 1020 48.43 17.49 -27.35
N GLY A 1021 49.16 18.61 -27.31
CA GLY A 1021 50.49 18.66 -26.69
C GLY A 1021 50.43 18.47 -25.18
N SER A 1022 49.47 19.12 -24.51
CA SER A 1022 49.31 19.05 -23.06
C SER A 1022 48.94 17.64 -22.59
N PHE A 1023 48.01 16.96 -23.28
CA PHE A 1023 47.60 15.60 -22.95
C PHE A 1023 48.75 14.61 -23.10
N LYS A 1024 49.60 14.78 -24.12
CA LYS A 1024 50.79 13.94 -24.27
C LYS A 1024 51.72 14.09 -23.05
N ARG A 1025 51.99 15.33 -22.63
CA ARG A 1025 52.84 15.61 -21.45
C ARG A 1025 52.21 15.12 -20.14
N PHE A 1026 50.89 15.29 -19.97
CA PHE A 1026 50.18 14.78 -18.79
C PHE A 1026 50.19 13.25 -18.74
N SER A 1027 50.09 12.56 -19.88
CA SER A 1027 50.22 11.10 -19.96
C SER A 1027 51.62 10.59 -19.59
N ASP A 1028 52.64 11.42 -19.72
CA ASP A 1028 54.04 11.10 -19.36
C ASP A 1028 54.34 11.44 -17.88
N THR A 1029 53.34 11.90 -17.10
CA THR A 1029 53.49 12.31 -15.70
C THR A 1029 52.97 11.23 -14.74
N ASP A 1030 53.80 10.82 -13.76
CA ASP A 1030 53.40 9.89 -12.71
C ASP A 1030 52.19 10.40 -11.91
N GLY A 1031 51.15 9.57 -11.78
CA GLY A 1031 49.91 9.91 -11.07
C GLY A 1031 48.79 10.51 -11.94
N ILE A 1032 49.01 10.68 -13.26
CA ILE A 1032 47.97 11.07 -14.22
C ILE A 1032 47.91 10.03 -15.35
N GLU A 1033 46.73 9.45 -15.55
CA GLU A 1033 46.46 8.51 -16.63
C GLU A 1033 45.39 9.07 -17.57
N ILE A 1034 45.73 9.23 -18.84
CA ILE A 1034 44.79 9.67 -19.90
C ILE A 1034 44.74 8.61 -21.00
N ILE A 1035 43.56 8.03 -21.19
CA ILE A 1035 43.28 7.07 -22.27
C ILE A 1035 42.40 7.72 -23.32
N ASP A 1036 42.83 7.66 -24.58
CA ASP A 1036 42.01 8.02 -25.73
C ASP A 1036 41.20 6.81 -26.23
N ASP A 1037 39.88 6.85 -26.05
CA ASP A 1037 38.93 5.84 -26.54
C ASP A 1037 38.37 6.34 -27.89
N GLU A 1038 39.11 6.05 -28.97
CA GLU A 1038 38.74 6.48 -30.33
C GLU A 1038 37.40 5.91 -30.79
N GLU A 1039 37.10 4.65 -30.45
CA GLU A 1039 35.86 3.96 -30.84
C GLU A 1039 34.62 4.65 -30.27
N ARG A 1040 34.69 5.12 -29.02
CA ARG A 1040 33.59 5.82 -28.34
C ARG A 1040 33.68 7.34 -28.41
N GLU A 1041 34.68 7.87 -29.10
CA GLU A 1041 35.01 9.31 -29.21
C GLU A 1041 35.05 10.01 -27.84
N GLN A 1042 35.80 9.43 -26.90
CA GLN A 1042 35.88 9.88 -25.50
C GLN A 1042 37.32 9.83 -24.97
N PHE A 1043 37.62 10.67 -23.97
CA PHE A 1043 38.81 10.56 -23.13
C PHE A 1043 38.42 9.99 -21.78
N LYS A 1044 39.23 9.09 -21.24
CA LYS A 1044 39.12 8.61 -19.85
C LYS A 1044 40.33 9.13 -19.09
N ILE A 1045 40.08 9.82 -17.98
CA ILE A 1045 41.11 10.49 -17.19
C ILE A 1045 41.05 9.97 -15.77
N LYS A 1046 42.20 9.59 -15.23
CA LYS A 1046 42.39 9.24 -13.82
C LYS A 1046 43.52 10.08 -13.26
N ILE A 1047 43.32 10.62 -12.07
CA ILE A 1047 44.29 11.46 -11.36
C ILE A 1047 44.39 10.93 -9.93
N ASP A 1048 45.60 10.56 -9.53
CA ASP A 1048 45.86 10.04 -8.19
C ASP A 1048 45.98 11.20 -7.20
N ILE A 1049 44.83 11.73 -6.78
CA ILE A 1049 44.75 12.85 -5.83
C ILE A 1049 45.30 12.41 -4.46
N PRO A 1050 46.30 13.12 -3.90
CA PRO A 1050 46.83 12.84 -2.56
C PRO A 1050 45.75 12.95 -1.47
N GLU A 1051 45.62 11.93 -0.62
CA GLU A 1051 44.71 11.96 0.54
C GLU A 1051 45.41 12.53 1.78
N VAL A 1052 45.63 13.85 1.81
CA VAL A 1052 46.22 14.53 2.97
C VAL A 1052 45.17 15.41 3.64
N LYS A 1053 44.98 15.27 4.96
CA LYS A 1053 44.13 16.18 5.75
C LYS A 1053 44.86 17.50 6.00
N GLU A 1054 44.70 18.44 5.09
CA GLU A 1054 45.24 19.81 5.19
C GLU A 1054 44.14 20.88 5.32
N GLU A 1055 44.54 22.08 5.73
CA GLU A 1055 43.64 23.25 5.70
C GLU A 1055 43.29 23.65 4.27
N ASN A 1056 42.05 24.10 4.08
CA ASN A 1056 41.52 24.56 2.80
C ASN A 1056 42.10 25.94 2.44
N LEU A 1057 42.69 26.10 1.25
CA LEU A 1057 43.17 27.39 0.77
C LEU A 1057 42.02 28.24 0.23
N PHE A 1058 41.21 27.67 -0.66
CA PHE A 1058 40.01 28.33 -1.19
C PHE A 1058 39.04 27.32 -1.80
N THR A 1059 37.75 27.67 -1.80
CA THR A 1059 36.68 26.86 -2.39
C THR A 1059 36.32 27.35 -3.79
N VAL A 1060 36.38 26.46 -4.78
CA VAL A 1060 35.80 26.66 -6.11
C VAL A 1060 34.29 26.50 -6.00
N LYS A 1061 33.54 27.60 -6.08
CA LYS A 1061 32.08 27.58 -5.92
C LYS A 1061 31.29 27.19 -7.17
N ASN A 1062 31.93 27.23 -8.33
CA ASN A 1062 31.35 26.83 -9.60
C ASN A 1062 32.37 26.02 -10.40
N ILE A 1063 32.20 24.70 -10.40
CA ILE A 1063 33.08 23.76 -11.09
C ILE A 1063 33.14 23.95 -12.62
N TYR A 1064 32.15 24.63 -13.19
CA TYR A 1064 32.11 24.95 -14.62
C TYR A 1064 32.80 26.27 -14.96
N ASN A 1065 33.36 26.96 -13.97
CA ASN A 1065 34.20 28.14 -14.12
C ASN A 1065 35.32 28.18 -13.04
N PRO A 1066 36.15 27.14 -12.90
CA PRO A 1066 37.09 27.01 -11.79
C PRO A 1066 38.24 28.02 -11.87
N MET A 1067 38.57 28.49 -13.08
CA MET A 1067 39.70 29.40 -13.35
C MET A 1067 39.61 30.73 -12.62
N ILE A 1068 38.40 31.26 -12.42
CA ILE A 1068 38.24 32.56 -11.76
C ILE A 1068 38.62 32.52 -10.29
N TYR A 1069 38.47 31.37 -9.64
CA TYR A 1069 38.86 31.14 -8.26
C TYR A 1069 40.38 31.03 -8.13
N LEU A 1070 41.03 30.31 -9.04
CA LEU A 1070 42.48 30.24 -9.11
C LEU A 1070 43.10 31.63 -9.35
N GLN A 1071 42.56 32.39 -10.31
CA GLN A 1071 43.03 33.75 -10.60
C GLN A 1071 42.82 34.71 -9.43
N ALA A 1072 41.70 34.61 -8.71
CA ALA A 1072 41.44 35.41 -7.52
C ALA A 1072 42.43 35.12 -6.40
N TYR A 1073 42.71 33.83 -6.16
CA TYR A 1073 43.71 33.37 -5.21
C TYR A 1073 45.12 33.87 -5.56
N GLN A 1074 45.56 33.66 -6.81
CA GLN A 1074 46.86 34.12 -7.31
C GLN A 1074 47.04 35.65 -7.24
N GLN A 1075 45.95 36.41 -7.40
CA GLN A 1075 45.96 37.88 -7.34
C GLN A 1075 45.72 38.45 -5.94
N GLY A 1076 45.42 37.62 -4.93
CA GLY A 1076 45.04 38.07 -3.59
C GLY A 1076 43.78 38.95 -3.58
N LYS A 1077 42.81 38.68 -4.46
CA LYS A 1077 41.59 39.51 -4.62
C LYS A 1077 40.32 38.74 -4.28
N ASP A 1078 39.35 39.44 -3.71
CA ASP A 1078 38.05 38.87 -3.39
C ASP A 1078 37.20 38.57 -4.64
N ILE A 1079 36.45 37.46 -4.56
CA ILE A 1079 35.39 37.13 -5.52
C ILE A 1079 34.06 37.69 -5.03
N CYS A 1080 33.31 38.30 -5.94
CA CYS A 1080 31.94 38.74 -5.71
C CYS A 1080 30.99 38.10 -6.71
N VAL A 1081 29.74 37.89 -6.29
CA VAL A 1081 28.66 37.42 -7.17
C VAL A 1081 28.03 38.63 -7.87
N CYS A 1082 27.95 38.60 -9.20
CA CYS A 1082 27.31 39.67 -9.96
C CYS A 1082 25.82 39.78 -9.63
N LYS A 1083 25.37 40.94 -9.13
CA LYS A 1083 23.97 41.18 -8.74
C LYS A 1083 22.96 41.09 -9.91
N VAL A 1084 23.44 41.01 -11.15
CA VAL A 1084 22.57 40.95 -12.35
C VAL A 1084 22.56 39.55 -12.95
N CYS A 1085 23.73 38.98 -13.26
CA CYS A 1085 23.83 37.71 -13.97
C CYS A 1085 24.19 36.51 -13.08
N GLY A 1086 24.44 36.72 -11.78
CA GLY A 1086 24.78 35.64 -10.85
C GLY A 1086 26.16 35.01 -11.07
N ARG A 1087 26.95 35.47 -12.05
CA ARG A 1087 28.31 34.97 -12.27
C ARG A 1087 29.27 35.56 -11.23
N ASP A 1088 30.16 34.72 -10.75
CA ASP A 1088 31.30 35.12 -9.94
C ASP A 1088 32.27 35.96 -10.78
N PHE A 1089 32.83 37.01 -10.18
CA PHE A 1089 33.82 37.87 -10.81
C PHE A 1089 34.85 38.38 -9.79
N ILE A 1090 36.07 38.62 -10.24
CA ILE A 1090 37.14 39.20 -9.41
C ILE A 1090 36.84 40.69 -9.20
N LYS A 1091 36.75 41.10 -7.93
CA LYS A 1091 36.43 42.47 -7.56
C LYS A 1091 37.63 43.38 -7.84
N THR A 1092 37.49 44.37 -8.72
CA THR A 1092 38.57 45.34 -9.01
C THR A 1092 38.42 46.66 -8.25
N SER A 1093 37.31 46.88 -7.55
CA SER A 1093 37.10 48.02 -6.65
C SER A 1093 36.06 47.69 -5.57
N ASN A 1094 36.17 48.32 -4.39
CA ASN A 1094 35.29 48.04 -3.24
C ASN A 1094 33.79 48.25 -3.54
N ASN A 1095 33.44 49.08 -4.52
CA ASN A 1095 32.07 49.41 -4.88
C ASN A 1095 31.53 48.65 -6.11
N GLN A 1096 32.30 47.75 -6.71
CA GLN A 1096 31.86 46.99 -7.88
C GLN A 1096 30.83 45.92 -7.50
N LYS A 1097 29.60 46.08 -8.00
CA LYS A 1097 28.47 45.15 -7.73
C LYS A 1097 28.15 44.21 -8.91
N THR A 1098 28.88 44.34 -10.02
CA THR A 1098 28.60 43.63 -11.27
C THR A 1098 29.86 43.24 -12.03
N CYS A 1099 29.81 42.12 -12.76
CA CYS A 1099 30.95 41.55 -13.49
C CYS A 1099 31.44 42.35 -14.71
N GLY A 1100 30.78 43.46 -15.09
CA GLY A 1100 31.22 44.30 -16.21
C GLY A 1100 30.24 45.41 -16.57
N LYS A 1101 30.65 46.28 -17.53
CA LYS A 1101 29.89 47.47 -17.95
C LYS A 1101 28.45 47.18 -18.41
N ILE A 1102 28.23 46.05 -19.09
CA ILE A 1102 26.89 45.63 -19.55
C ILE A 1102 25.98 45.35 -18.35
N CYS A 1103 26.43 44.53 -17.40
CA CYS A 1103 25.69 44.24 -16.17
C CYS A 1103 25.51 45.49 -15.30
N SER A 1104 26.52 46.37 -15.24
CA SER A 1104 26.41 47.67 -14.54
C SER A 1104 25.32 48.56 -15.16
N GLY A 1105 25.28 48.68 -16.49
CA GLY A 1105 24.24 49.44 -17.20
C GLY A 1105 22.85 48.82 -17.11
N LEU A 1106 22.76 47.48 -16.98
CA LEU A 1106 21.49 46.80 -16.69
C LEU A 1106 21.05 47.03 -15.23
N LEU A 1107 21.98 46.97 -14.28
CA LEU A 1107 21.72 47.24 -12.87
C LEU A 1107 21.27 48.68 -12.65
N GLN A 1108 21.88 49.65 -13.35
CA GLN A 1108 21.44 51.04 -13.33
C GLN A 1108 20.02 51.20 -13.88
N ARG A 1109 19.67 50.54 -15.00
CA ARG A 1109 18.31 50.54 -15.54
C ARG A 1109 17.29 49.87 -14.61
N LEU A 1110 17.66 48.75 -13.98
CA LEU A 1110 16.83 48.08 -12.98
C LEU A 1110 16.62 48.95 -11.73
N ASN A 1111 17.67 49.59 -11.23
CA ASN A 1111 17.58 50.50 -10.08
C ASN A 1111 16.82 51.79 -10.42
N ALA A 1112 16.91 52.28 -11.66
CA ALA A 1112 16.13 53.42 -12.14
C ALA A 1112 14.66 53.06 -12.34
N ALA A 1113 14.35 51.86 -12.86
CA ALA A 1113 12.99 51.34 -12.95
C ALA A 1113 12.39 51.16 -11.54
N ARG A 1114 13.15 50.59 -10.61
CA ARG A 1114 12.76 50.42 -9.21
C ARG A 1114 12.53 51.77 -8.50
N ARG A 1115 13.42 52.76 -8.70
CA ARG A 1115 13.21 54.13 -8.20
C ARG A 1115 12.02 54.83 -8.84
N ASN A 1116 11.77 54.62 -10.14
CA ASN A 1116 10.60 55.16 -10.81
C ASN A 1116 9.30 54.50 -10.32
N GLU A 1117 9.36 53.23 -9.92
CA GLU A 1117 8.24 52.49 -9.35
C GLU A 1117 8.00 52.85 -7.87
N GLU A 1118 9.06 53.07 -7.08
CA GLU A 1118 9.03 53.66 -5.73
C GLU A 1118 8.49 55.10 -5.77
N ASN A 1119 8.94 55.93 -6.73
CA ASN A 1119 8.40 57.28 -6.93
C ASN A 1119 6.95 57.26 -7.42
N ARG A 1120 6.55 56.29 -8.26
CA ARG A 1120 5.14 56.09 -8.63
C ARG A 1120 4.29 55.69 -7.42
N LYS A 1121 4.80 54.82 -6.54
CA LYS A 1121 4.14 54.44 -5.28
C LYS A 1121 4.02 55.65 -4.34
N ALA A 1122 5.08 56.43 -4.17
CA ALA A 1122 5.07 57.65 -3.36
C ALA A 1122 4.15 58.74 -3.93
N THR A 1123 4.00 58.83 -5.25
CA THR A 1123 3.07 59.77 -5.91
C THR A 1123 1.62 59.30 -5.76
N VAL A 1124 1.38 57.98 -5.77
CA VAL A 1124 0.06 57.38 -5.49
C VAL A 1124 -0.30 57.47 -4.00
N GLU A 1125 0.66 57.41 -3.09
CA GLU A 1125 0.47 57.68 -1.66
C GLU A 1125 0.22 59.18 -1.39
N GLY A 1126 0.93 60.08 -2.07
CA GLY A 1126 0.68 61.53 -2.01
C GLY A 1126 -0.66 61.96 -2.61
N GLN A 1127 -1.16 61.26 -3.64
CA GLN A 1127 -2.51 61.47 -4.20
C GLN A 1127 -3.64 60.81 -3.39
N LYS A 1128 -3.31 59.96 -2.41
CA LYS A 1128 -4.27 59.40 -1.44
C LYS A 1128 -4.31 60.19 -0.12
N ALA A 1129 -3.32 61.05 0.13
CA ALA A 1129 -3.24 61.93 1.30
C ALA A 1129 -3.81 63.34 1.04
N ILE A 1130 -4.22 63.63 -0.21
CA ILE A 1130 -5.11 64.72 -0.62
C ILE A 1130 -6.46 64.06 -0.95
#